data_AF-A0A2S7XY67-F1
#
_entry.id   AF-A0A2S7XY67-F1
#
_cell.length_a   1.000
_cell.length_b   1.000
_cell.length_c   1.000
_cell.angle_alpha   90.00
_cell.angle_beta   90.00
_cell.angle_gamma   90.00
#
_symmetry.space_group_name_H-M   'P 1'
#
loop_
_entity.id
_entity.type
_entity.pdbx_description
1 polymer ?
#
loop_
_entity_poly.entity_id
_entity_poly.type
_entity_poly.pdbx_seq_one_letter_code
_entity_poly.pdbx_strand_id
1 'polypeptide(L)'
;MLSTVAMVRLPMLLALAVSALAVPGQKVLDVNRGTFASSDEPRKLTGRFLHITDFHPDQFYEVHSDIEDSCHSGKGLAGTFGAEVSDCDSPIALANQTLDWVRDNLRDQIDFVIWTGDNARHDNDENHPRNSEQVLGTNRLVAAKMFEAFATDTPLGPALVLPIVPTFGNNDFLPHNIMVPGPNRWFVDYADIWGPFIPEVQRHQFEYGGWFYTEVVPNKLVVFSLNTMFFFERNAAVDGCALASEPGYKHMEWLRVQLQRLRDSGMKAILMGHVPPARTNSKQNWDETCWQRYTLWLKQYRDVVIGSLFGHMNIDHFVLQDTNDLDEDSILARGDVNIRQSLNIGDNEEAGILGKADYLEDIRQQWSKLPTSAGHTIDKDVEGVEMEADDDEDDYDIETLFGKKKGKGRKKKGDKRKKKKGLKNIGGKWAERYQISVIGPSVIPNYFPTMRVYEYNITGIEDNPVWKDVHGTASTIQGAQLQRAHEAGLSPQELKRRSSNEPVMTEAEFEAQFPDIFEVDDAAHDAGKKKKKKKKGKKRKGHGPPSLISPPGPDADSSPGPAYMPQTLSWVAFTQYYANLTRINNEAEHSDGEHGVKQMQFEVEYDTRDDEWYQLRDLTVRELLKLAHSLGADAGGREAVAAEYDVNDVDGEDGCRAEDDEDVDTSGKRKKKKKKKGRKGKKDKKNKLWIEFLRRAFVGTIGDDELEEL
;
A
#
# COMPACT_ATOMS: atom_id res chain seq x y z
N MET A 1 -68.61 21.70 8.64
CA MET A 1 -69.00 23.13 8.70
C MET A 1 -67.94 23.87 9.49
N LEU A 2 -67.48 24.99 8.94
CA LEU A 2 -66.38 25.84 9.45
C LEU A 2 -66.70 26.48 10.81
N SER A 3 -65.64 26.76 11.60
CA SER A 3 -65.26 28.11 12.09
C SER A 3 -64.33 27.97 13.31
N THR A 4 -63.03 28.28 13.27
CA THR A 4 -62.30 29.57 13.15
C THR A 4 -62.17 30.39 14.44
N VAL A 5 -60.90 30.72 14.75
CA VAL A 5 -60.37 32.02 15.28
C VAL A 5 -60.37 32.21 16.81
N ALA A 6 -59.37 32.81 17.48
CA ALA A 6 -57.97 33.18 17.21
C ALA A 6 -57.41 33.88 18.47
N MET A 7 -56.06 33.93 18.59
CA MET A 7 -55.22 35.06 19.08
C MET A 7 -55.38 35.56 20.55
N VAL A 8 -54.38 36.07 21.30
CA VAL A 8 -52.91 36.26 21.25
C VAL A 8 -52.51 36.98 22.58
N ARG A 9 -51.23 36.87 22.98
CA ARG A 9 -50.41 37.77 23.86
C ARG A 9 -50.30 37.58 25.40
N LEU A 10 -49.12 37.04 25.76
CA LEU A 10 -48.15 37.33 26.87
C LEU A 10 -48.03 38.85 27.25
N PRO A 11 -47.34 39.30 28.35
CA PRO A 11 -46.41 38.56 29.24
C PRO A 11 -46.28 38.98 30.75
N MET A 12 -45.43 38.20 31.45
CA MET A 12 -44.45 38.57 32.50
C MET A 12 -44.83 38.78 33.99
N LEU A 13 -44.33 37.81 34.78
CA LEU A 13 -43.51 37.93 36.01
C LEU A 13 -44.13 38.53 37.30
N LEU A 14 -44.29 37.71 38.36
CA LEU A 14 -43.31 37.59 39.46
C LEU A 14 -43.75 36.57 40.54
N ALA A 15 -42.74 35.94 41.17
CA ALA A 15 -42.70 35.46 42.56
C ALA A 15 -43.31 34.08 42.96
N LEU A 16 -42.49 33.04 42.74
CA LEU A 16 -41.98 32.06 43.74
C LEU A 16 -42.71 31.90 45.10
N ALA A 17 -43.22 30.69 45.34
CA ALA A 17 -43.01 29.85 46.56
C ALA A 17 -43.85 28.55 46.40
N VAL A 18 -43.32 27.47 45.81
CA VAL A 18 -42.57 26.37 46.46
C VAL A 18 -43.42 25.56 47.46
N SER A 19 -43.89 24.38 47.05
CA SER A 19 -43.54 23.08 47.68
C SER A 19 -44.33 21.88 47.12
N ALA A 20 -43.55 20.89 46.68
CA ALA A 20 -43.81 19.44 46.66
C ALA A 20 -44.84 18.85 45.68
N LEU A 21 -44.34 18.19 44.63
CA LEU A 21 -44.45 16.73 44.38
C LEU A 21 -43.78 16.37 43.03
N ALA A 22 -42.60 15.77 43.06
CA ALA A 22 -42.07 15.01 41.92
C ALA A 22 -41.06 13.94 42.38
N VAL A 23 -41.37 12.70 42.03
CA VAL A 23 -40.59 11.47 42.14
C VAL A 23 -39.26 11.62 41.37
N PRO A 24 -38.12 11.05 41.83
CA PRO A 24 -36.84 11.23 41.16
C PRO A 24 -36.83 10.51 39.80
N GLY A 25 -36.76 11.30 38.73
CA GLY A 25 -36.50 10.81 37.38
C GLY A 25 -35.05 10.34 37.22
N GLN A 26 -34.87 9.33 36.35
CA GLN A 26 -33.58 8.89 35.83
C GLN A 26 -32.71 10.09 35.43
N LYS A 27 -31.52 10.17 36.01
CA LYS A 27 -30.47 11.06 35.53
C LYS A 27 -29.98 10.52 34.19
N VAL A 28 -30.34 11.20 33.11
CA VAL A 28 -29.54 11.19 31.88
C VAL A 28 -28.19 11.80 32.27
N LEU A 29 -27.12 11.01 32.17
CA LEU A 29 -25.77 11.51 32.32
C LEU A 29 -25.44 12.36 31.08
N ASP A 30 -25.55 13.66 31.25
CA ASP A 30 -25.00 14.66 30.34
C ASP A 30 -23.47 14.62 30.48
N VAL A 31 -22.79 13.94 29.54
CA VAL A 31 -21.32 13.77 29.49
C VAL A 31 -20.67 15.01 28.85
N ASN A 32 -21.11 16.20 29.24
CA ASN A 32 -20.49 17.47 28.86
C ASN A 32 -20.15 18.27 30.11
N ARG A 33 -19.15 17.83 30.87
CA ARG A 33 -18.43 18.69 31.81
C ARG A 33 -17.08 18.09 32.18
N GLY A 34 -16.03 18.60 31.52
CA GLY A 34 -14.65 18.27 31.84
C GLY A 34 -13.65 18.59 30.75
N THR A 35 -13.87 19.61 29.91
CA THR A 35 -12.79 20.16 29.09
C THR A 35 -11.78 20.82 30.01
N PHE A 36 -10.74 20.08 30.41
CA PHE A 36 -9.47 20.72 30.73
C PHE A 36 -9.04 21.42 29.45
N ALA A 37 -9.10 22.75 29.48
CA ALA A 37 -8.49 23.58 28.47
C ALA A 37 -6.97 23.34 28.56
N SER A 38 -6.47 22.37 27.79
CA SER A 38 -5.09 22.41 27.34
C SER A 38 -4.97 23.64 26.44
N SER A 39 -4.02 24.49 26.76
CA SER A 39 -3.64 25.69 26.01
C SER A 39 -2.87 25.41 24.73
N ASP A 40 -2.79 24.15 24.28
CA ASP A 40 -2.10 23.81 23.05
C ASP A 40 -3.07 23.92 21.87
N GLU A 41 -2.76 24.83 20.95
CA GLU A 41 -3.42 24.83 19.65
C GLU A 41 -3.27 23.44 19.01
N PRO A 42 -4.34 22.89 18.42
CA PRO A 42 -4.25 21.61 17.73
C PRO A 42 -3.18 21.69 16.65
N ARG A 43 -2.24 20.75 16.65
CA ARG A 43 -1.23 20.59 15.60
C ARG A 43 -1.96 20.60 14.24
N LYS A 44 -1.43 21.39 13.30
CA LYS A 44 -1.93 21.50 11.93
C LYS A 44 -1.32 20.42 11.04
N LEU A 45 -2.07 20.00 10.02
CA LEU A 45 -1.60 19.01 9.06
C LEU A 45 -0.34 19.52 8.35
N THR A 46 0.66 18.66 8.24
CA THR A 46 1.88 18.94 7.47
C THR A 46 1.75 18.47 6.02
N GLY A 47 0.79 17.57 5.75
CA GLY A 47 0.64 16.95 4.44
C GLY A 47 1.69 15.88 4.19
N ARG A 48 2.22 15.23 5.24
CA ARG A 48 3.28 14.21 5.12
C ARG A 48 2.97 12.97 5.93
N PHE A 49 3.37 11.79 5.47
CA PHE A 49 3.27 10.56 6.26
C PHE A 49 4.47 9.62 6.04
N LEU A 50 4.80 8.83 7.05
CA LEU A 50 5.90 7.86 7.00
C LEU A 50 5.38 6.48 6.58
N HIS A 51 6.10 5.83 5.66
CA HIS A 51 5.98 4.39 5.38
C HIS A 51 7.28 3.70 5.74
N ILE A 52 7.20 2.70 6.62
CA ILE A 52 8.33 1.91 7.13
C ILE A 52 7.93 0.44 7.29
N THR A 53 8.85 -0.49 7.03
CA THR A 53 8.52 -1.92 6.91
C THR A 53 9.70 -2.84 7.16
N ASP A 54 9.42 -4.11 7.48
CA ASP A 54 10.37 -5.23 7.47
C ASP A 54 11.61 -4.93 8.33
N PHE A 55 11.43 -4.84 9.65
CA PHE A 55 12.53 -4.59 10.58
C PHE A 55 13.36 -5.83 10.86
N HIS A 56 12.73 -7.00 10.94
CA HIS A 56 13.37 -8.28 11.29
C HIS A 56 14.47 -8.20 12.37
N PRO A 57 14.22 -7.64 13.57
CA PRO A 57 15.17 -7.72 14.66
C PRO A 57 15.50 -9.17 15.03
N ASP A 58 16.79 -9.46 15.06
CA ASP A 58 17.36 -10.74 15.47
C ASP A 58 18.01 -10.62 16.84
N GLN A 59 17.63 -11.55 17.72
CA GLN A 59 18.14 -11.65 19.09
C GLN A 59 19.47 -12.42 19.16
N PHE A 60 19.82 -13.15 18.10
CA PHE A 60 21.01 -13.98 17.98
C PHE A 60 22.11 -13.33 17.14
N TYR A 61 21.85 -12.16 16.55
CA TYR A 61 22.87 -11.44 15.79
C TYR A 61 24.10 -11.14 16.64
N GLU A 62 25.24 -11.65 16.21
CA GLU A 62 26.54 -11.42 16.83
C GLU A 62 27.38 -10.50 15.94
N VAL A 63 27.90 -9.41 16.51
CA VAL A 63 28.81 -8.51 15.78
C VAL A 63 30.12 -9.23 15.47
N HIS A 64 30.64 -9.04 14.26
CA HIS A 64 31.82 -9.70 13.69
C HIS A 64 31.68 -11.22 13.50
N SER A 65 30.45 -11.73 13.43
CA SER A 65 30.14 -13.11 13.04
C SER A 65 30.18 -13.32 11.52
N ASP A 66 30.10 -14.58 11.10
CA ASP A 66 30.06 -14.98 9.70
C ASP A 66 28.67 -14.70 9.09
N ILE A 67 28.65 -14.03 7.93
CA ILE A 67 27.42 -13.68 7.22
C ILE A 67 26.75 -14.91 6.59
N GLU A 68 27.51 -15.96 6.33
CA GLU A 68 26.99 -17.23 5.80
C GLU A 68 26.32 -18.08 6.89
N ASP A 69 26.64 -17.83 8.16
CA ASP A 69 26.05 -18.51 9.33
C ASP A 69 24.93 -17.65 9.96
N SER A 70 24.14 -16.96 9.13
CA SER A 70 23.04 -16.06 9.54
C SER A 70 23.45 -14.94 10.51
N CYS A 71 24.74 -14.59 10.57
CA CYS A 71 25.31 -13.69 11.57
C CYS A 71 25.13 -14.15 13.03
N HIS A 72 25.03 -15.46 13.29
CA HIS A 72 24.84 -15.99 14.67
C HIS A 72 26.12 -16.56 15.29
N SER A 73 27.13 -16.90 14.48
CA SER A 73 28.34 -17.52 14.97
C SER A 73 29.53 -17.34 14.03
N GLY A 74 30.68 -17.89 14.41
CA GLY A 74 31.90 -17.77 13.60
C GLY A 74 32.55 -16.40 13.67
N LYS A 75 33.40 -16.09 12.70
CA LYS A 75 34.06 -14.78 12.56
C LYS A 75 33.96 -14.32 11.12
N GLY A 76 33.43 -13.13 10.91
CA GLY A 76 33.23 -12.59 9.57
C GLY A 76 32.95 -11.09 9.58
N LEU A 77 32.17 -10.66 8.58
CA LEU A 77 31.98 -9.26 8.21
C LEU A 77 30.72 -8.63 8.81
N ALA A 78 30.03 -9.32 9.73
CA ALA A 78 28.83 -8.80 10.36
C ALA A 78 29.13 -7.48 11.10
N GLY A 79 28.56 -6.37 10.63
CA GLY A 79 28.78 -5.05 11.21
C GLY A 79 28.01 -4.84 12.51
N THR A 80 28.28 -3.74 13.22
CA THR A 80 27.57 -3.39 14.46
C THR A 80 26.07 -3.12 14.22
N PHE A 81 25.74 -2.56 13.05
CA PHE A 81 24.39 -2.13 12.68
C PHE A 81 23.76 -3.00 11.59
N GLY A 82 24.30 -4.18 11.35
CA GLY A 82 23.85 -5.08 10.30
C GLY A 82 24.94 -5.30 9.26
N ALA A 83 24.64 -6.21 8.33
CA ALA A 83 25.50 -6.57 7.22
C ALA A 83 24.71 -6.41 5.93
N GLU A 84 24.98 -5.34 5.18
CA GLU A 84 24.34 -5.10 3.89
C GLU A 84 24.64 -6.20 2.86
N VAL A 85 23.71 -6.48 1.95
CA VAL A 85 23.89 -7.46 0.86
C VAL A 85 24.22 -8.87 1.41
N SER A 86 23.56 -9.24 2.50
CA SER A 86 23.65 -10.56 3.11
C SER A 86 22.26 -11.10 3.48
N ASP A 87 22.20 -12.36 3.89
CA ASP A 87 20.98 -12.99 4.41
C ASP A 87 20.79 -12.77 5.92
N CYS A 88 21.58 -11.88 6.53
CA CYS A 88 21.47 -11.58 7.94
C CYS A 88 20.28 -10.66 8.24
N ASP A 89 19.54 -11.02 9.28
CA ASP A 89 18.51 -10.16 9.85
C ASP A 89 19.11 -9.00 10.67
N SER A 90 18.27 -8.05 11.08
CA SER A 90 18.73 -6.82 11.73
C SER A 90 19.21 -7.05 13.15
N PRO A 91 20.36 -6.53 13.60
CA PRO A 91 20.62 -6.43 15.02
C PRO A 91 19.57 -5.52 15.70
N ILE A 92 19.22 -5.80 16.94
CA ILE A 92 18.28 -4.96 17.73
C ILE A 92 18.70 -3.48 17.72
N ALA A 93 20.00 -3.21 17.69
CA ALA A 93 20.55 -1.86 17.62
C ALA A 93 20.08 -1.09 16.37
N LEU A 94 20.00 -1.74 15.20
CA LEU A 94 19.54 -1.13 13.96
C LEU A 94 18.08 -0.67 14.07
N ALA A 95 17.18 -1.54 14.55
CA ALA A 95 15.77 -1.18 14.73
C ALA A 95 15.60 -0.01 15.72
N ASN A 96 16.34 -0.02 16.83
CA ASN A 96 16.30 1.05 17.83
C ASN A 96 16.79 2.38 17.28
N GLN A 97 17.96 2.39 16.63
CA GLN A 97 18.55 3.62 16.10
C GLN A 97 17.75 4.19 14.93
N THR A 98 17.13 3.32 14.12
CA THR A 98 16.19 3.74 13.07
C THR A 98 15.03 4.53 13.67
N LEU A 99 14.38 3.99 14.70
CA LEU A 99 13.23 4.66 15.33
C LEU A 99 13.63 5.88 16.19
N ASP A 100 14.83 5.89 16.77
CA ASP A 100 15.40 7.09 17.41
C ASP A 100 15.61 8.21 16.39
N TRP A 101 16.19 7.90 15.23
CA TRP A 101 16.38 8.88 14.16
C TRP A 101 15.03 9.42 13.64
N VAL A 102 14.03 8.54 13.48
CA VAL A 102 12.66 8.95 13.09
C VAL A 102 12.02 9.88 14.13
N ARG A 103 12.16 9.56 15.43
CA ARG A 103 11.68 10.41 16.53
C ARG A 103 12.30 11.81 16.44
N ASP A 104 13.61 11.88 16.25
CA ASP A 104 14.37 13.11 16.36
C ASP A 104 14.27 13.99 15.10
N ASN A 105 14.00 13.39 13.93
CA ASN A 105 14.02 14.11 12.65
C ASN A 105 12.65 14.22 11.96
N LEU A 106 11.75 13.23 12.11
CA LEU A 106 10.53 13.14 11.30
C LEU A 106 9.23 13.28 12.08
N ARG A 107 9.17 12.83 13.35
CA ARG A 107 7.93 12.78 14.15
C ARG A 107 7.12 14.08 14.11
N ASP A 108 7.80 15.20 14.23
CA ASP A 108 7.17 16.52 14.32
C ASP A 108 6.86 17.13 12.95
N GLN A 109 7.13 16.40 11.87
CA GLN A 109 6.92 16.81 10.47
C GLN A 109 5.92 15.93 9.70
N ILE A 110 5.38 14.87 10.30
CA ILE A 110 4.44 13.93 9.67
C ILE A 110 3.09 13.86 10.39
N ASP A 111 2.05 13.46 9.70
CA ASP A 111 0.67 13.40 10.21
C ASP A 111 0.29 12.01 10.71
N PHE A 112 0.87 10.94 10.16
CA PHE A 112 0.63 9.55 10.55
C PHE A 112 1.74 8.61 10.07
N VAL A 113 1.72 7.36 10.54
CA VAL A 113 2.69 6.31 10.18
C VAL A 113 1.97 5.07 9.65
N ILE A 114 2.45 4.56 8.52
CA ILE A 114 2.08 3.27 7.92
C ILE A 114 3.23 2.29 8.19
N TRP A 115 2.94 1.21 8.93
CA TRP A 115 3.91 0.19 9.33
C TRP A 115 3.50 -1.16 8.77
N THR A 116 4.15 -1.59 7.69
CA THR A 116 3.71 -2.78 6.91
C THR A 116 4.28 -4.13 7.40
N GLY A 117 4.54 -4.28 8.71
CA GLY A 117 4.81 -5.57 9.35
C GLY A 117 6.23 -6.13 9.20
N ASP A 118 6.37 -7.42 9.52
CA ASP A 118 7.59 -8.24 9.51
C ASP A 118 8.66 -7.81 10.53
N ASN A 119 8.40 -8.18 11.79
CA ASN A 119 9.26 -7.88 12.94
C ASN A 119 9.92 -9.10 13.55
N ALA A 120 9.59 -10.30 13.11
CA ALA A 120 10.34 -11.49 13.49
C ALA A 120 11.41 -11.79 12.44
N ARG A 121 12.61 -12.14 12.88
CA ARG A 121 13.68 -12.65 12.01
C ARG A 121 13.20 -13.80 11.11
N HIS A 122 13.90 -14.06 10.03
CA HIS A 122 13.74 -15.24 9.20
C HIS A 122 14.14 -16.51 9.95
N ASP A 123 13.63 -17.67 9.50
CA ASP A 123 13.94 -18.97 10.10
C ASP A 123 15.11 -19.66 9.38
N ASN A 124 16.19 -18.91 9.17
CA ASN A 124 17.31 -19.36 8.33
C ASN A 124 18.37 -20.18 9.09
N ASP A 125 18.33 -20.17 10.44
CA ASP A 125 19.25 -20.94 11.29
C ASP A 125 18.56 -22.14 11.95
N GLU A 126 18.91 -23.34 11.51
CA GLU A 126 18.40 -24.61 12.05
C GLU A 126 18.79 -24.85 13.52
N ASN A 127 19.87 -24.24 14.01
CA ASN A 127 20.30 -24.37 15.41
C ASN A 127 19.44 -23.51 16.35
N HIS A 128 18.87 -22.44 15.81
CA HIS A 128 17.97 -21.54 16.51
C HIS A 128 16.65 -21.48 15.74
N PRO A 129 15.80 -22.53 15.76
CA PRO A 129 14.50 -22.46 15.12
C PRO A 129 13.59 -21.47 15.85
N ARG A 130 12.77 -20.73 15.09
CA ARG A 130 11.82 -19.77 15.67
C ARG A 130 10.76 -20.47 16.53
N ASN A 131 10.42 -19.82 17.63
CA ASN A 131 9.28 -20.21 18.46
C ASN A 131 8.36 -19.03 18.76
N SER A 132 7.16 -19.32 19.26
CA SER A 132 6.13 -18.30 19.46
C SER A 132 6.53 -17.22 20.48
N GLU A 133 7.34 -17.56 21.49
CA GLU A 133 7.82 -16.59 22.47
C GLU A 133 8.77 -15.56 21.83
N GLN A 134 9.66 -16.03 20.95
CA GLN A 134 10.57 -15.16 20.20
C GLN A 134 9.82 -14.26 19.23
N VAL A 135 8.90 -14.81 18.42
CA VAL A 135 8.11 -14.04 17.44
C VAL A 135 7.29 -12.96 18.13
N LEU A 136 6.57 -13.30 19.20
CA LEU A 136 5.81 -12.31 19.98
C LEU A 136 6.74 -11.34 20.73
N GLY A 137 7.92 -11.80 21.14
CA GLY A 137 8.92 -11.00 21.85
C GLY A 137 9.49 -9.88 20.99
N THR A 138 9.90 -10.18 19.76
CA THR A 138 10.40 -9.16 18.83
C THR A 138 9.29 -8.20 18.39
N ASN A 139 8.07 -8.71 18.17
CA ASN A 139 6.92 -7.86 17.88
C ASN A 139 6.58 -6.90 19.03
N ARG A 140 6.66 -7.36 20.29
CA ARG A 140 6.54 -6.49 21.47
C ARG A 140 7.65 -5.44 21.52
N LEU A 141 8.88 -5.81 21.19
CA LEU A 141 10.02 -4.91 21.19
C LEU A 141 9.81 -3.77 20.18
N VAL A 142 9.49 -4.09 18.92
CA VAL A 142 9.26 -3.08 17.88
C VAL A 142 8.01 -2.25 18.18
N ALA A 143 6.91 -2.87 18.62
CA ALA A 143 5.69 -2.14 19.00
C ALA A 143 5.94 -1.16 20.16
N ALA A 144 6.70 -1.58 21.19
CA ALA A 144 7.07 -0.71 22.30
C ALA A 144 7.95 0.46 21.82
N LYS A 145 8.93 0.20 20.94
CA LYS A 145 9.80 1.23 20.40
C LYS A 145 9.06 2.20 19.46
N MET A 146 8.11 1.71 18.67
CA MET A 146 7.19 2.54 17.89
C MET A 146 6.38 3.46 18.80
N PHE A 147 5.78 2.91 19.86
CA PHE A 147 5.03 3.71 20.81
C PHE A 147 5.92 4.77 21.46
N GLU A 148 7.12 4.41 21.91
CA GLU A 148 8.11 5.35 22.49
C GLU A 148 8.48 6.47 21.51
N ALA A 149 8.73 6.15 20.24
CA ALA A 149 9.14 7.12 19.23
C ALA A 149 8.06 8.17 18.93
N PHE A 150 6.78 7.82 19.08
CA PHE A 150 5.64 8.66 18.70
C PHE A 150 4.74 9.06 19.86
N ALA A 151 5.09 8.73 21.11
CA ALA A 151 4.36 9.16 22.29
C ALA A 151 4.97 10.43 22.91
N THR A 152 4.12 11.18 23.60
CA THR A 152 4.53 12.24 24.53
C THR A 152 3.88 12.04 25.88
N ASP A 153 4.51 12.59 26.91
CA ASP A 153 3.97 12.54 28.27
C ASP A 153 2.74 13.45 28.38
N THR A 154 1.62 12.87 28.81
CA THR A 154 0.40 13.61 29.15
C THR A 154 0.07 13.44 30.64
N PRO A 155 -0.82 14.26 31.23
CA PRO A 155 -1.27 14.07 32.61
C PRO A 155 -1.92 12.70 32.89
N LEU A 156 -2.41 12.01 31.86
CA LEU A 156 -3.00 10.66 31.95
C LEU A 156 -1.99 9.55 31.66
N GLY A 157 -0.71 9.91 31.47
CA GLY A 157 0.39 9.04 31.06
C GLY A 157 0.77 9.23 29.60
N PRO A 158 1.75 8.45 29.09
CA PRO A 158 2.18 8.56 27.70
C PRO A 158 1.04 8.29 26.73
N ALA A 159 0.90 9.14 25.71
CA ALA A 159 -0.09 9.00 24.65
C ALA A 159 0.53 9.32 23.29
N LEU A 160 0.03 8.68 22.24
CA LEU A 160 0.49 8.92 20.87
C LEU A 160 0.13 10.35 20.43
N VAL A 161 1.05 11.01 19.73
CA VAL A 161 0.80 12.34 19.13
C VAL A 161 0.24 12.26 17.71
N LEU A 162 0.29 11.08 17.10
CA LEU A 162 -0.20 10.78 15.76
C LEU A 162 -0.62 9.29 15.66
N PRO A 163 -1.50 8.92 14.72
CA PRO A 163 -1.88 7.53 14.53
C PRO A 163 -0.78 6.72 13.82
N ILE A 164 -0.57 5.49 14.30
CA ILE A 164 0.30 4.48 13.69
C ILE A 164 -0.60 3.33 13.26
N VAL A 165 -0.48 2.88 12.00
CA VAL A 165 -1.30 1.81 11.45
C VAL A 165 -0.40 0.60 11.13
N PRO A 166 -0.37 -0.43 12.00
CA PRO A 166 0.35 -1.68 11.74
C PRO A 166 -0.44 -2.62 10.82
N THR A 167 0.27 -3.54 10.18
CA THR A 167 -0.29 -4.78 9.59
C THR A 167 0.61 -5.99 9.88
N PHE A 168 0.08 -7.19 9.67
CA PHE A 168 0.83 -8.43 9.79
C PHE A 168 1.74 -8.65 8.59
N GLY A 169 3.00 -9.00 8.86
CA GLY A 169 3.85 -9.63 7.86
C GLY A 169 3.86 -11.16 7.95
N ASN A 170 4.43 -11.82 6.96
CA ASN A 170 4.40 -13.29 6.84
C ASN A 170 5.33 -14.01 7.84
N ASN A 171 6.23 -13.26 8.49
CA ASN A 171 7.11 -13.73 9.56
C ASN A 171 6.54 -13.51 10.97
N ASP A 172 5.48 -12.72 11.12
CA ASP A 172 4.92 -12.30 12.41
C ASP A 172 4.07 -13.38 13.12
N PHE A 173 4.13 -14.63 12.67
CA PHE A 173 3.42 -15.75 13.28
C PHE A 173 4.06 -17.07 12.87
N LEU A 174 3.64 -18.14 13.54
CA LEU A 174 4.06 -19.50 13.21
C LEU A 174 2.85 -20.38 12.89
N PRO A 175 3.00 -21.31 11.93
CA PRO A 175 4.18 -21.48 11.05
C PRO A 175 4.34 -20.32 10.05
N HIS A 176 5.57 -20.09 9.58
CA HIS A 176 5.88 -19.07 8.57
C HIS A 176 4.92 -19.18 7.37
N ASN A 177 4.39 -18.05 6.90
CA ASN A 177 3.39 -17.95 5.82
C ASN A 177 2.00 -18.56 6.09
N ILE A 178 1.86 -19.45 7.09
CA ILE A 178 0.62 -20.20 7.33
C ILE A 178 -0.25 -19.51 8.38
N MET A 179 -1.05 -18.54 7.95
CA MET A 179 -2.04 -17.90 8.82
C MET A 179 -3.40 -18.59 8.69
N VAL A 180 -3.84 -19.20 9.79
CA VAL A 180 -5.18 -19.80 9.85
C VAL A 180 -6.27 -18.75 10.04
N PRO A 181 -7.51 -18.99 9.55
CA PRO A 181 -8.66 -18.12 9.81
C PRO A 181 -8.83 -17.81 11.30
N GLY A 182 -9.32 -16.62 11.60
CA GLY A 182 -9.63 -16.23 12.98
C GLY A 182 -10.99 -16.74 13.46
N PRO A 183 -11.28 -16.58 14.77
CA PRO A 183 -10.36 -16.09 15.79
C PRO A 183 -9.28 -17.14 16.12
N ASN A 184 -8.04 -16.67 16.26
CA ASN A 184 -6.91 -17.53 16.60
C ASN A 184 -6.03 -16.84 17.67
N ARG A 185 -5.10 -17.61 18.25
CA ARG A 185 -4.24 -17.12 19.33
C ARG A 185 -3.38 -15.91 18.91
N TRP A 186 -2.88 -15.89 17.67
CA TRP A 186 -2.09 -14.78 17.18
C TRP A 186 -2.90 -13.48 17.19
N PHE A 187 -4.15 -13.50 16.71
CA PHE A 187 -4.99 -12.30 16.74
C PHE A 187 -5.27 -11.80 18.16
N VAL A 188 -5.42 -12.71 19.13
CA VAL A 188 -5.58 -12.33 20.54
C VAL A 188 -4.29 -11.72 21.11
N ASP A 189 -3.14 -12.37 20.88
CA ASP A 189 -1.84 -11.88 21.36
C ASP A 189 -1.50 -10.51 20.73
N TYR A 190 -1.81 -10.31 19.44
CA TYR A 190 -1.60 -9.03 18.75
C TYR A 190 -2.63 -7.96 19.09
N ALA A 191 -3.85 -8.33 19.51
CA ALA A 191 -4.83 -7.37 20.00
C ALA A 191 -4.33 -6.68 21.28
N ASP A 192 -3.51 -7.39 22.09
CA ASP A 192 -2.80 -6.81 23.23
C ASP A 192 -1.59 -5.98 22.78
N ILE A 193 -0.70 -6.54 21.94
CA ILE A 193 0.52 -5.84 21.47
C ILE A 193 0.18 -4.53 20.73
N TRP A 194 -0.82 -4.56 19.85
CA TRP A 194 -1.28 -3.42 19.06
C TRP A 194 -2.45 -2.68 19.71
N GLY A 195 -2.78 -2.98 20.97
CA GLY A 195 -3.83 -2.29 21.73
C GLY A 195 -3.75 -0.76 21.70
N PRO A 196 -2.56 -0.13 21.72
CA PRO A 196 -2.39 1.32 21.55
C PRO A 196 -2.62 1.85 20.13
N PHE A 197 -2.55 1.00 19.10
CA PHE A 197 -2.60 1.39 17.68
C PHE A 197 -3.95 1.08 17.02
N ILE A 198 -4.67 0.08 17.54
CA ILE A 198 -5.98 -0.32 17.01
C ILE A 198 -7.09 0.49 17.71
N PRO A 199 -7.91 1.25 16.96
CA PRO A 199 -9.06 1.93 17.52
C PRO A 199 -9.99 0.95 18.23
N GLU A 200 -10.51 1.33 19.40
CA GLU A 200 -11.34 0.44 20.23
C GLU A 200 -12.52 -0.17 19.43
N VAL A 201 -13.18 0.65 18.62
CA VAL A 201 -14.30 0.25 17.76
C VAL A 201 -13.94 -0.79 16.68
N GLN A 202 -12.65 -0.99 16.41
CA GLN A 202 -12.14 -1.96 15.44
C GLN A 202 -11.61 -3.24 16.09
N ARG A 203 -11.42 -3.30 17.41
CA ARG A 203 -10.76 -4.45 18.07
C ARG A 203 -11.45 -5.77 17.81
N HIS A 204 -12.78 -5.79 17.81
CA HIS A 204 -13.55 -6.99 17.51
C HIS A 204 -13.35 -7.49 16.07
N GLN A 205 -13.31 -6.56 15.11
CA GLN A 205 -13.03 -6.88 13.71
C GLN A 205 -11.60 -7.42 13.54
N PHE A 206 -10.66 -6.83 14.27
CA PHE A 206 -9.27 -7.28 14.30
C PHE A 206 -9.13 -8.69 14.89
N GLU A 207 -9.77 -9.00 16.02
CA GLU A 207 -9.72 -10.34 16.61
C GLU A 207 -10.36 -11.41 15.72
N TYR A 208 -11.33 -11.03 14.88
CA TYR A 208 -11.97 -11.93 13.92
C TYR A 208 -11.08 -12.24 12.71
N GLY A 209 -10.41 -11.24 12.14
CA GLY A 209 -9.78 -11.36 10.82
C GLY A 209 -8.33 -10.86 10.73
N GLY A 210 -7.80 -10.21 11.75
CA GLY A 210 -6.51 -9.54 11.72
C GLY A 210 -6.47 -8.31 10.82
N TRP A 211 -7.63 -7.77 10.42
CA TRP A 211 -7.75 -6.57 9.59
C TRP A 211 -8.58 -5.50 10.29
N PHE A 212 -8.29 -4.23 10.01
CA PHE A 212 -8.99 -3.09 10.58
C PHE A 212 -8.73 -1.82 9.76
N TYR A 213 -9.35 -0.71 10.14
CA TYR A 213 -9.02 0.60 9.58
C TYR A 213 -8.82 1.66 10.66
N THR A 214 -8.00 2.67 10.36
CA THR A 214 -7.81 3.83 11.24
C THR A 214 -8.07 5.10 10.46
N GLU A 215 -8.87 5.99 11.03
CA GLU A 215 -9.07 7.35 10.51
C GLU A 215 -7.85 8.19 10.85
N VAL A 216 -6.99 8.42 9.87
CA VAL A 216 -5.71 9.13 10.04
C VAL A 216 -5.84 10.64 9.85
N VAL A 217 -6.81 11.08 9.03
CA VAL A 217 -7.23 12.48 8.97
C VAL A 217 -8.73 12.55 9.24
N PRO A 218 -9.15 13.17 10.36
CA PRO A 218 -10.53 13.13 10.78
C PRO A 218 -11.54 13.57 9.71
N ASN A 219 -12.57 12.74 9.47
CA ASN A 219 -13.62 12.87 8.47
C ASN A 219 -13.13 13.06 7.02
N LYS A 220 -11.88 12.69 6.71
CA LYS A 220 -11.28 12.89 5.38
C LYS A 220 -10.56 11.66 4.85
N LEU A 221 -9.70 11.03 5.65
CA LEU A 221 -8.81 9.97 5.18
C LEU A 221 -8.75 8.81 6.17
N VAL A 222 -8.89 7.60 5.63
CA VAL A 222 -8.79 6.33 6.35
C VAL A 222 -7.67 5.50 5.74
N VAL A 223 -6.90 4.82 6.59
CA VAL A 223 -5.95 3.77 6.17
C VAL A 223 -6.54 2.42 6.55
N PHE A 224 -6.62 1.51 5.57
CA PHE A 224 -7.05 0.13 5.76
C PHE A 224 -5.85 -0.77 5.93
N SER A 225 -5.73 -1.39 7.10
CA SER A 225 -4.78 -2.47 7.37
C SER A 225 -5.37 -3.78 6.87
N LEU A 226 -4.96 -4.18 5.65
CA LEU A 226 -5.35 -5.45 5.05
C LEU A 226 -4.47 -6.57 5.61
N ASN A 227 -5.10 -7.70 5.92
CA ASN A 227 -4.41 -8.93 6.27
C ASN A 227 -4.16 -9.73 4.99
N THR A 228 -3.09 -9.39 4.28
CA THR A 228 -2.77 -9.97 2.97
C THR A 228 -2.34 -11.43 3.05
N MET A 229 -2.14 -11.99 4.24
CA MET A 229 -1.90 -13.42 4.43
C MET A 229 -3.09 -14.28 4.00
N PHE A 230 -4.30 -13.74 4.00
CA PHE A 230 -5.48 -14.43 3.46
C PHE A 230 -5.60 -14.35 1.94
N PHE A 231 -4.73 -13.57 1.29
CA PHE A 231 -4.62 -13.50 -0.16
C PHE A 231 -3.36 -14.21 -0.66
N PHE A 232 -2.43 -14.52 0.24
CA PHE A 232 -1.10 -15.01 -0.10
C PHE A 232 -1.14 -16.44 -0.64
N GLU A 233 -0.62 -16.63 -1.85
CA GLU A 233 -0.59 -17.92 -2.55
C GLU A 233 0.13 -19.01 -1.74
N ARG A 234 1.17 -18.63 -1.00
CA ARG A 234 1.96 -19.57 -0.18
C ARG A 234 1.31 -19.88 1.19
N ASN A 235 0.14 -19.31 1.50
CA ASN A 235 -0.59 -19.67 2.71
C ASN A 235 -1.49 -20.89 2.47
N ALA A 236 -0.97 -22.07 2.77
CA ALA A 236 -1.69 -23.34 2.61
C ALA A 236 -2.91 -23.51 3.55
N ALA A 237 -3.18 -22.59 4.47
CA ALA A 237 -4.34 -22.65 5.37
C ALA A 237 -5.61 -21.99 4.79
N VAL A 238 -5.52 -21.35 3.62
CA VAL A 238 -6.65 -20.66 2.96
C VAL A 238 -6.74 -21.04 1.49
N ASP A 239 -7.92 -20.92 0.90
CA ASP A 239 -8.18 -21.25 -0.51
C ASP A 239 -8.70 -20.04 -1.30
N GLY A 240 -7.95 -18.94 -1.20
CA GLY A 240 -8.20 -17.71 -1.96
C GLY A 240 -9.48 -16.96 -1.54
N CYS A 241 -10.10 -16.31 -2.53
CA CYS A 241 -11.23 -15.41 -2.32
C CYS A 241 -12.49 -15.84 -3.08
N ALA A 242 -12.51 -17.01 -3.74
CA ALA A 242 -13.67 -17.42 -4.53
C ALA A 242 -14.89 -17.83 -3.68
N LEU A 243 -14.67 -18.62 -2.61
CA LEU A 243 -15.75 -19.23 -1.83
C LEU A 243 -16.10 -18.39 -0.60
N ALA A 244 -17.40 -18.24 -0.30
CA ALA A 244 -17.89 -17.45 0.83
C ALA A 244 -17.41 -17.95 2.21
N SER A 245 -17.01 -19.22 2.30
CA SER A 245 -16.41 -19.80 3.51
C SER A 245 -15.00 -19.32 3.78
N GLU A 246 -14.27 -18.89 2.75
CA GLU A 246 -12.86 -18.54 2.87
C GLU A 246 -12.68 -17.17 3.54
N PRO A 247 -11.66 -17.00 4.39
CA PRO A 247 -11.38 -15.71 5.03
C PRO A 247 -11.06 -14.64 3.99
N GLY A 248 -10.43 -14.99 2.86
CA GLY A 248 -10.14 -14.07 1.77
C GLY A 248 -11.41 -13.47 1.16
N TYR A 249 -12.45 -14.27 0.95
CA TYR A 249 -13.76 -13.79 0.50
C TYR A 249 -14.36 -12.82 1.52
N LYS A 250 -14.39 -13.22 2.80
CA LYS A 250 -14.99 -12.42 3.89
C LYS A 250 -14.27 -11.09 4.07
N HIS A 251 -12.94 -11.08 3.90
CA HIS A 251 -12.11 -9.87 3.90
C HIS A 251 -12.49 -8.93 2.75
N MET A 252 -12.55 -9.46 1.52
CA MET A 252 -12.92 -8.67 0.33
C MET A 252 -14.33 -8.08 0.43
N GLU A 253 -15.29 -8.80 1.02
CA GLU A 253 -16.64 -8.27 1.29
C GLU A 253 -16.64 -7.18 2.37
N TRP A 254 -15.88 -7.38 3.45
CA TRP A 254 -15.71 -6.34 4.46
C TRP A 254 -15.14 -5.07 3.83
N LEU A 255 -14.09 -5.19 3.01
CA LEU A 255 -13.46 -4.07 2.34
C LEU A 255 -14.44 -3.34 1.42
N ARG A 256 -15.22 -4.08 0.61
CA ARG A 256 -16.29 -3.51 -0.24
C ARG A 256 -17.27 -2.67 0.57
N VAL A 257 -17.78 -3.22 1.67
CA VAL A 257 -18.75 -2.52 2.54
C VAL A 257 -18.14 -1.25 3.13
N GLN A 258 -16.88 -1.30 3.60
CA GLN A 258 -16.23 -0.11 4.15
C GLN A 258 -15.95 0.95 3.09
N LEU A 259 -15.47 0.56 1.90
CA LEU A 259 -15.23 1.50 0.79
C LEU A 259 -16.53 2.18 0.33
N GLN A 260 -17.64 1.44 0.30
CA GLN A 260 -18.95 2.03 0.02
C GLN A 260 -19.34 3.08 1.06
N ARG A 261 -19.12 2.81 2.35
CA ARG A 261 -19.39 3.78 3.41
C ARG A 261 -18.54 5.04 3.27
N LEU A 262 -17.26 4.90 2.86
CA LEU A 262 -16.40 6.06 2.62
C LEU A 262 -16.83 6.87 1.40
N ARG A 263 -17.31 6.22 0.33
CA ARG A 263 -17.93 6.92 -0.80
C ARG A 263 -19.12 7.75 -0.33
N ASP A 264 -20.02 7.14 0.44
CA ASP A 264 -21.25 7.78 0.92
C ASP A 264 -20.95 8.95 1.87
N SER A 265 -19.85 8.89 2.64
CA SER A 265 -19.40 9.96 3.53
C SER A 265 -18.46 10.97 2.88
N GLY A 266 -18.04 10.74 1.62
CA GLY A 266 -17.08 11.58 0.91
C GLY A 266 -15.63 11.47 1.41
N MET A 267 -15.32 10.45 2.22
CA MET A 267 -13.97 10.16 2.70
C MET A 267 -13.15 9.37 1.66
N LYS A 268 -11.82 9.36 1.85
CA LYS A 268 -10.87 8.66 0.97
C LYS A 268 -10.11 7.57 1.72
N ALA A 269 -9.53 6.64 0.96
CA ALA A 269 -8.89 5.45 1.49
C ALA A 269 -7.45 5.26 0.97
N ILE A 270 -6.53 4.98 1.86
CA ILE A 270 -5.25 4.30 1.54
C ILE A 270 -5.42 2.83 1.91
N LEU A 271 -4.99 1.93 1.02
CA LEU A 271 -4.92 0.51 1.34
C LEU A 271 -3.47 0.15 1.68
N MET A 272 -3.26 -0.59 2.76
CA MET A 272 -1.94 -1.11 3.11
C MET A 272 -1.99 -2.61 3.42
N GLY A 273 -0.88 -3.29 3.21
CA GLY A 273 -0.69 -4.69 3.60
C GLY A 273 0.79 -5.05 3.58
N HIS A 274 1.15 -6.26 3.95
CA HIS A 274 2.56 -6.68 3.88
C HIS A 274 2.90 -7.23 2.49
N VAL A 275 2.37 -8.41 2.15
CA VAL A 275 2.62 -9.04 0.85
C VAL A 275 1.92 -8.28 -0.28
N PRO A 276 2.64 -7.79 -1.31
CA PRO A 276 2.05 -7.04 -2.42
C PRO A 276 1.34 -7.95 -3.44
N PRO A 277 0.38 -7.42 -4.22
CA PRO A 277 -0.32 -8.13 -5.30
C PRO A 277 0.54 -8.29 -6.57
N ALA A 278 1.76 -8.81 -6.41
CA ALA A 278 2.66 -9.11 -7.52
C ALA A 278 2.09 -10.26 -8.38
N ARG A 279 2.07 -10.06 -9.70
CA ARG A 279 1.52 -10.98 -10.70
C ARG A 279 2.34 -10.91 -11.98
N THR A 280 3.45 -11.65 -12.03
CA THR A 280 4.35 -11.83 -13.17
C THR A 280 4.47 -13.32 -13.53
N ASN A 281 5.32 -13.66 -14.51
CA ASN A 281 5.54 -15.07 -14.85
C ASN A 281 6.43 -15.76 -13.83
N SER A 282 7.40 -15.03 -13.26
CA SER A 282 8.30 -15.51 -12.22
C SER A 282 7.69 -15.46 -10.82
N LYS A 283 6.82 -14.48 -10.54
CA LYS A 283 6.29 -14.23 -9.20
C LYS A 283 4.78 -14.03 -9.21
N GLN A 284 4.08 -14.87 -8.45
CA GLN A 284 2.68 -14.64 -8.09
C GLN A 284 2.56 -14.69 -6.58
N ASN A 285 2.30 -13.53 -5.98
CA ASN A 285 2.17 -13.44 -4.54
C ASN A 285 0.74 -13.75 -4.08
N TRP A 286 -0.28 -13.30 -4.81
CA TRP A 286 -1.67 -13.51 -4.39
C TRP A 286 -2.34 -14.61 -5.19
N ASP A 287 -3.27 -15.30 -4.55
CA ASP A 287 -4.23 -16.15 -5.25
C ASP A 287 -4.98 -15.34 -6.31
N GLU A 288 -5.15 -15.93 -7.49
CA GLU A 288 -5.73 -15.25 -8.65
C GLU A 288 -7.13 -14.71 -8.34
N THR A 289 -7.94 -15.44 -7.59
CA THR A 289 -9.30 -15.01 -7.25
C THR A 289 -9.30 -13.80 -6.31
N CYS A 290 -8.28 -13.67 -5.45
CA CYS A 290 -8.07 -12.50 -4.61
C CYS A 290 -7.56 -11.32 -5.41
N TRP A 291 -6.58 -11.52 -6.29
CA TRP A 291 -6.07 -10.46 -7.18
C TRP A 291 -7.17 -9.88 -8.07
N GLN A 292 -8.00 -10.74 -8.67
CA GLN A 292 -9.12 -10.35 -9.52
C GLN A 292 -10.15 -9.51 -8.76
N ARG A 293 -10.55 -9.94 -7.56
CA ARG A 293 -11.50 -9.16 -6.73
C ARG A 293 -10.93 -7.85 -6.24
N TYR A 294 -9.67 -7.84 -5.83
CA TYR A 294 -8.99 -6.61 -5.41
C TYR A 294 -8.95 -5.59 -6.54
N THR A 295 -8.52 -6.00 -7.73
CA THR A 295 -8.48 -5.14 -8.93
C THR A 295 -9.87 -4.65 -9.31
N LEU A 296 -10.91 -5.49 -9.17
CA LEU A 296 -12.30 -5.07 -9.36
C LEU A 296 -12.72 -4.01 -8.34
N TRP A 297 -12.40 -4.16 -7.05
CA TRP A 297 -12.69 -3.15 -6.04
C TRP A 297 -11.97 -1.84 -6.32
N LEU A 298 -10.70 -1.87 -6.73
CA LEU A 298 -10.01 -0.64 -7.10
C LEU A 298 -10.61 0.02 -8.35
N LYS A 299 -11.08 -0.75 -9.32
CA LYS A 299 -11.82 -0.23 -10.49
C LYS A 299 -13.15 0.42 -10.08
N GLN A 300 -13.91 -0.25 -9.22
CA GLN A 300 -15.21 0.22 -8.78
C GLN A 300 -15.09 1.41 -7.83
N TYR A 301 -14.08 1.48 -6.96
CA TYR A 301 -13.86 2.52 -5.96
C TYR A 301 -12.72 3.47 -6.31
N ARG A 302 -12.48 3.69 -7.61
CA ARG A 302 -11.41 4.58 -8.13
C ARG A 302 -11.59 6.06 -7.75
N ASP A 303 -12.77 6.45 -7.29
CA ASP A 303 -13.12 7.73 -6.72
C ASP A 303 -12.77 7.87 -5.22
N VAL A 304 -12.56 6.74 -4.53
CA VAL A 304 -12.31 6.66 -3.08
C VAL A 304 -10.86 6.31 -2.76
N VAL A 305 -10.30 5.30 -3.42
CA VAL A 305 -8.95 4.80 -3.13
C VAL A 305 -7.89 5.71 -3.75
N ILE A 306 -6.96 6.19 -2.94
CA ILE A 306 -5.91 7.15 -3.36
C ILE A 306 -4.57 6.47 -3.68
N GLY A 307 -4.35 5.26 -3.18
CA GLY A 307 -3.12 4.51 -3.39
C GLY A 307 -3.02 3.28 -2.50
N SER A 308 -2.08 2.38 -2.81
CA SER A 308 -1.82 1.16 -2.04
C SER A 308 -0.34 1.01 -1.71
N LEU A 309 -0.02 0.63 -0.47
CA LEU A 309 1.35 0.53 0.06
C LEU A 309 1.65 -0.86 0.65
N PHE A 310 2.79 -1.43 0.27
CA PHE A 310 3.19 -2.78 0.67
C PHE A 310 4.70 -2.88 0.99
N GLY A 311 5.11 -3.98 1.64
CA GLY A 311 6.49 -4.31 1.98
C GLY A 311 6.94 -5.64 1.35
N HIS A 312 7.51 -6.54 2.16
CA HIS A 312 7.82 -7.94 1.85
C HIS A 312 8.96 -8.20 0.86
N MET A 313 9.04 -7.43 -0.23
CA MET A 313 9.99 -7.72 -1.32
C MET A 313 11.41 -7.21 -1.04
N ASN A 314 11.57 -6.36 -0.01
CA ASN A 314 12.80 -5.66 0.37
C ASN A 314 13.48 -4.87 -0.77
N ILE A 315 12.76 -4.54 -1.85
CA ILE A 315 13.26 -3.74 -2.98
C ILE A 315 12.28 -2.62 -3.34
N ASP A 316 12.80 -1.47 -3.74
CA ASP A 316 12.01 -0.34 -4.22
C ASP A 316 11.44 -0.63 -5.62
N HIS A 317 10.11 -0.71 -5.72
CA HIS A 317 9.43 -0.70 -7.01
C HIS A 317 7.93 -0.40 -6.86
N PHE A 318 7.23 -0.42 -7.99
CA PHE A 318 5.77 -0.39 -8.03
C PHE A 318 5.28 -1.37 -9.09
N VAL A 319 4.02 -1.79 -8.97
CA VAL A 319 3.36 -2.69 -9.93
C VAL A 319 2.09 -2.04 -10.48
N LEU A 320 1.77 -2.36 -11.73
CA LEU A 320 0.55 -1.91 -12.41
C LEU A 320 -0.48 -3.04 -12.36
N GLN A 321 -1.67 -2.78 -11.81
CA GLN A 321 -2.82 -3.64 -12.08
C GLN A 321 -3.57 -3.09 -13.29
N ASP A 322 -3.86 -3.95 -14.25
CA ASP A 322 -4.57 -3.61 -15.47
C ASP A 322 -5.99 -4.17 -15.41
N THR A 323 -7.00 -3.30 -15.44
CA THR A 323 -8.41 -3.71 -15.41
C THR A 323 -8.86 -4.50 -16.64
N ASN A 324 -8.09 -4.51 -17.73
CA ASN A 324 -8.37 -5.38 -18.87
C ASN A 324 -7.99 -6.85 -18.61
N ASP A 325 -7.19 -7.12 -17.57
CA ASP A 325 -6.87 -8.48 -17.15
C ASP A 325 -7.94 -9.06 -16.21
N LEU A 326 -9.02 -8.29 -15.96
CA LEU A 326 -10.17 -8.76 -15.20
C LEU A 326 -11.00 -9.76 -16.01
N ASP A 327 -11.24 -10.93 -15.45
CA ASP A 327 -12.24 -11.88 -15.94
C ASP A 327 -13.55 -11.70 -15.15
N GLU A 328 -14.29 -10.64 -15.49
CA GLU A 328 -15.53 -10.28 -14.76
C GLU A 328 -16.58 -11.40 -14.80
N ASP A 329 -16.67 -12.13 -15.91
CA ASP A 329 -17.59 -13.26 -16.04
C ASP A 329 -17.25 -14.36 -15.03
N SER A 330 -15.96 -14.64 -14.83
CA SER A 330 -15.47 -15.64 -13.89
C SER A 330 -15.57 -15.18 -12.43
N ILE A 331 -15.31 -13.90 -12.15
CA ILE A 331 -15.50 -13.30 -10.81
C ILE A 331 -16.97 -13.38 -10.36
N LEU A 332 -17.91 -13.15 -11.29
CA LEU A 332 -19.35 -13.16 -11.03
C LEU A 332 -19.96 -14.56 -11.14
N ALA A 333 -19.27 -15.51 -11.77
CA ALA A 333 -19.71 -16.89 -11.88
C ALA A 333 -19.73 -17.57 -10.51
N ARG A 334 -20.88 -18.16 -10.18
CA ARG A 334 -21.19 -18.76 -8.88
C ARG A 334 -20.32 -19.98 -8.60
N GLY A 335 -19.19 -19.82 -7.92
CA GLY A 335 -18.50 -20.85 -7.13
C GLY A 335 -18.09 -22.16 -7.85
N ASP A 336 -18.29 -22.28 -9.16
CA ASP A 336 -18.04 -23.50 -9.95
C ASP A 336 -16.93 -23.29 -11.00
N VAL A 337 -16.29 -22.12 -11.04
CA VAL A 337 -15.11 -21.92 -11.88
C VAL A 337 -13.88 -22.12 -11.00
N ASN A 338 -13.23 -23.28 -11.16
CA ASN A 338 -11.84 -23.45 -10.75
C ASN A 338 -11.00 -22.47 -11.58
N ILE A 339 -10.89 -21.22 -11.14
CA ILE A 339 -9.83 -20.29 -11.58
C ILE A 339 -8.51 -20.73 -10.93
N ARG A 340 -8.22 -22.03 -10.94
CA ARG A 340 -6.89 -22.57 -10.63
C ARG A 340 -6.11 -22.64 -11.93
N GLN A 341 -6.06 -21.52 -12.64
CA GLN A 341 -5.02 -21.33 -13.62
C GLN A 341 -3.85 -20.71 -12.87
N SER A 342 -3.29 -21.47 -11.93
CA SER A 342 -1.95 -21.20 -11.42
C SER A 342 -1.06 -21.16 -12.65
N LEU A 343 -0.40 -20.03 -12.92
CA LEU A 343 0.78 -20.06 -13.76
C LEU A 343 1.66 -21.18 -13.17
N ASN A 344 2.17 -22.08 -14.02
CA ASN A 344 3.11 -23.11 -13.58
C ASN A 344 4.41 -22.40 -13.20
N ILE A 345 4.43 -21.78 -12.02
CA ILE A 345 5.59 -21.16 -11.42
C ILE A 345 6.32 -22.31 -10.74
N GLY A 346 7.44 -22.72 -11.33
CA GLY A 346 8.34 -23.70 -10.72
C GLY A 346 8.79 -23.19 -9.35
N ASP A 347 9.13 -24.12 -8.45
CA ASP A 347 9.58 -23.84 -7.08
C ASP A 347 10.66 -22.74 -7.08
N ASN A 348 10.26 -21.50 -6.81
CA ASN A 348 11.16 -20.36 -6.86
C ASN A 348 11.86 -20.23 -5.50
N GLU A 349 13.10 -20.74 -5.45
CA GLU A 349 14.15 -20.38 -4.48
C GLU A 349 14.52 -18.92 -4.73
N GLU A 350 13.85 -18.00 -4.04
CA GLU A 350 13.72 -16.60 -4.47
C GLU A 350 14.02 -15.61 -3.35
N ALA A 351 15.13 -15.83 -2.65
CA ALA A 351 15.66 -14.86 -1.67
C ALA A 351 16.83 -14.03 -2.25
N GLY A 352 17.53 -14.54 -3.27
CA GLY A 352 18.74 -13.91 -3.82
C GLY A 352 18.49 -12.79 -4.83
N ILE A 353 19.55 -12.00 -5.09
CA ILE A 353 19.58 -10.86 -6.03
C ILE A 353 19.11 -11.26 -7.43
N LEU A 354 19.53 -12.42 -7.94
CA LEU A 354 19.15 -12.91 -9.27
C LEU A 354 17.63 -13.12 -9.40
N GLY A 355 16.97 -13.69 -8.39
CA GLY A 355 15.52 -13.88 -8.41
C GLY A 355 14.77 -12.54 -8.38
N LYS A 356 15.26 -11.57 -7.60
CA LYS A 356 14.73 -10.20 -7.56
C LYS A 356 14.92 -9.48 -8.90
N ALA A 357 16.07 -9.65 -9.56
CA ALA A 357 16.34 -9.07 -10.87
C ALA A 357 15.45 -9.68 -11.97
N ASP A 358 15.28 -11.00 -11.99
CA ASP A 358 14.37 -11.69 -12.91
C ASP A 358 12.93 -11.20 -12.75
N TYR A 359 12.48 -10.99 -11.51
CA TYR A 359 11.18 -10.39 -11.21
C TYR A 359 11.04 -8.96 -11.75
N LEU A 360 12.05 -8.10 -11.57
CA LEU A 360 12.04 -6.73 -12.09
C LEU A 360 12.05 -6.70 -13.62
N GLU A 361 12.80 -7.59 -14.27
CA GLU A 361 12.81 -7.70 -15.74
C GLU A 361 11.45 -8.19 -16.27
N ASP A 362 10.78 -9.10 -15.56
CA ASP A 362 9.41 -9.51 -15.85
C ASP A 362 8.42 -8.34 -15.79
N ILE A 363 8.54 -7.47 -14.78
CA ILE A 363 7.77 -6.21 -14.68
C ILE A 363 8.07 -5.31 -15.89
N ARG A 364 9.34 -5.14 -16.23
CA ARG A 364 9.74 -4.33 -17.38
C ARG A 364 9.17 -4.86 -18.70
N GLN A 365 9.14 -6.18 -18.87
CA GLN A 365 8.51 -6.81 -20.03
C GLN A 365 7.00 -6.54 -20.07
N GLN A 366 6.30 -6.51 -18.93
CA GLN A 366 4.91 -6.07 -18.88
C GLN A 366 4.78 -4.60 -19.29
N TRP A 367 5.66 -3.72 -18.79
CA TRP A 367 5.66 -2.30 -19.14
C TRP A 367 5.96 -2.03 -20.62
N SER A 368 6.79 -2.86 -21.25
CA SER A 368 7.10 -2.77 -22.69
C SER A 368 5.86 -2.96 -23.59
N LYS A 369 4.81 -3.62 -23.07
CA LYS A 369 3.54 -3.89 -23.77
C LYS A 369 2.52 -2.77 -23.59
N LEU A 370 2.83 -1.73 -22.80
CA LEU A 370 1.94 -0.59 -22.60
C LEU A 370 1.67 0.12 -23.94
N PRO A 371 0.44 0.62 -24.17
CA PRO A 371 0.13 1.34 -25.40
C PRO A 371 0.94 2.63 -25.48
N THR A 372 1.32 3.05 -26.69
CA THR A 372 2.12 4.28 -26.91
C THR A 372 1.49 5.55 -26.31
N SER A 373 0.16 5.55 -26.13
CA SER A 373 -0.57 6.61 -25.45
C SER A 373 -0.24 6.78 -23.97
N ALA A 374 0.34 5.76 -23.33
CA ALA A 374 0.86 5.81 -21.97
C ALA A 374 2.00 6.82 -21.85
N GLY A 375 2.92 6.86 -22.82
CA GLY A 375 4.08 7.77 -22.83
C GLY A 375 3.80 9.22 -23.24
N HIS A 376 2.57 9.58 -23.64
CA HIS A 376 2.26 10.94 -24.07
C HIS A 376 1.90 11.87 -22.90
N THR A 377 2.42 13.10 -22.92
CA THR A 377 2.03 14.20 -22.02
C THR A 377 0.65 14.75 -22.37
N ILE A 378 -0.07 15.25 -21.37
CA ILE A 378 -1.31 16.00 -21.59
C ILE A 378 -0.87 17.41 -22.02
N ASP A 379 -0.90 17.69 -23.33
CA ASP A 379 -0.71 19.05 -23.84
C ASP A 379 -1.67 20.02 -23.10
N LYS A 380 -1.18 21.20 -22.70
CA LYS A 380 -1.99 22.26 -22.07
C LYS A 380 -3.18 22.72 -22.95
N ASP A 381 -3.20 22.36 -24.23
CA ASP A 381 -4.28 22.67 -25.19
C ASP A 381 -5.57 21.83 -24.99
N VAL A 382 -5.65 20.97 -23.98
CA VAL A 382 -6.85 20.13 -23.71
C VAL A 382 -7.94 20.87 -22.93
N GLU A 383 -7.70 22.09 -22.41
CA GLU A 383 -8.75 22.92 -21.81
C GLU A 383 -9.87 23.32 -22.80
N GLY A 384 -9.64 23.18 -24.11
CA GLY A 384 -10.65 23.45 -25.15
C GLY A 384 -11.41 22.23 -25.66
N VAL A 385 -11.33 21.07 -25.00
CA VAL A 385 -12.12 19.88 -25.35
C VAL A 385 -13.20 19.68 -24.30
N GLU A 386 -14.19 20.57 -24.28
CA GLU A 386 -15.49 20.25 -23.71
C GLU A 386 -16.00 18.99 -24.42
N MET A 387 -16.36 17.97 -23.63
CA MET A 387 -17.11 16.83 -24.13
C MET A 387 -18.52 17.33 -24.44
N GLU A 388 -18.77 17.74 -25.67
CA GLU A 388 -20.12 17.61 -26.19
C GLU A 388 -20.39 16.11 -26.28
N ALA A 389 -21.22 15.65 -25.34
CA ALA A 389 -21.94 14.40 -25.40
C ALA A 389 -22.90 14.50 -26.58
N ASP A 390 -22.48 13.98 -27.73
CA ASP A 390 -23.41 13.60 -28.79
C ASP A 390 -23.30 12.09 -28.96
N ASP A 391 -24.44 11.46 -28.66
CA ASP A 391 -24.87 10.17 -29.13
C ASP A 391 -24.58 10.03 -30.64
N ASP A 392 -23.97 8.93 -31.03
CA ASP A 392 -24.19 8.36 -32.35
C ASP A 392 -24.01 6.84 -32.21
N GLU A 393 -25.15 6.18 -32.03
CA GLU A 393 -25.39 4.79 -32.43
C GLU A 393 -24.95 4.58 -33.90
N ASP A 394 -24.45 3.37 -34.17
CA ASP A 394 -24.44 2.68 -35.46
C ASP A 394 -24.07 3.46 -36.73
N ASP A 395 -22.93 3.13 -37.34
CA ASP A 395 -22.95 2.91 -38.79
C ASP A 395 -21.87 1.91 -39.25
N TYR A 396 -22.34 0.73 -39.64
CA TYR A 396 -21.68 -0.09 -40.64
C TYR A 396 -22.02 0.52 -41.99
N ASP A 397 -21.05 1.07 -42.74
CA ASP A 397 -21.21 0.99 -44.19
C ASP A 397 -19.92 0.92 -45.03
N ILE A 398 -20.08 0.13 -46.08
CA ILE A 398 -19.12 -0.33 -47.07
C ILE A 398 -18.99 0.70 -48.22
N GLU A 399 -17.78 0.82 -48.74
CA GLU A 399 -17.37 1.38 -50.04
C GLU A 399 -17.99 2.68 -50.59
N THR A 400 -17.12 3.64 -50.92
CA THR A 400 -17.17 4.24 -52.27
C THR A 400 -15.81 4.73 -52.75
N LEU A 401 -15.45 4.22 -53.93
CA LEU A 401 -14.32 4.57 -54.77
C LEU A 401 -14.38 6.01 -55.33
N PHE A 402 -13.19 6.55 -55.59
CA PHE A 402 -12.83 7.72 -56.42
C PHE A 402 -13.22 9.14 -55.95
N GLY A 403 -12.19 9.96 -55.73
CA GLY A 403 -12.33 11.43 -55.70
C GLY A 403 -11.14 12.17 -55.09
N LYS A 404 -10.03 12.29 -55.84
CA LYS A 404 -8.93 13.21 -55.49
C LYS A 404 -9.45 14.65 -55.40
N LYS A 405 -9.41 15.27 -54.22
CA LYS A 405 -9.20 16.72 -54.06
C LYS A 405 -8.36 16.99 -52.79
N LYS A 406 -7.15 17.52 -53.01
CA LYS A 406 -6.24 18.04 -51.99
C LYS A 406 -6.93 19.19 -51.23
N GLY A 407 -7.18 19.00 -49.94
CA GLY A 407 -7.57 20.06 -49.01
C GLY A 407 -6.74 19.95 -47.73
N LYS A 408 -5.95 20.98 -47.42
CA LYS A 408 -5.04 21.10 -46.26
C LYS A 408 -5.74 21.13 -44.88
N GLY A 409 -6.98 20.66 -44.76
CA GLY A 409 -7.76 20.61 -43.50
C GLY A 409 -7.93 19.20 -42.88
N ARG A 410 -7.59 18.11 -43.59
CA ARG A 410 -7.84 16.72 -43.10
C ARG A 410 -6.81 16.19 -42.09
N LYS A 411 -5.61 16.79 -42.00
CA LYS A 411 -4.53 16.28 -41.12
C LYS A 411 -4.86 16.47 -39.63
N LYS A 412 -5.35 17.67 -39.24
CA LYS A 412 -5.77 17.97 -37.86
C LYS A 412 -6.91 17.07 -37.35
N LYS A 413 -7.91 16.75 -38.19
CA LYS A 413 -9.04 15.89 -37.78
C LYS A 413 -8.62 14.42 -37.62
N GLY A 414 -7.67 13.94 -38.43
CA GLY A 414 -7.07 12.62 -38.30
C GLY A 414 -6.23 12.46 -37.03
N ASP A 415 -5.40 13.47 -36.73
CA ASP A 415 -4.53 13.44 -35.53
C ASP A 415 -5.34 13.57 -34.24
N LYS A 416 -6.39 14.41 -34.21
CA LYS A 416 -7.34 14.46 -33.08
C LYS A 416 -8.05 13.13 -32.84
N ARG A 417 -8.52 12.46 -33.90
CA ARG A 417 -9.15 11.11 -33.79
C ARG A 417 -8.16 10.07 -33.29
N LYS A 418 -6.90 10.11 -33.73
CA LYS A 418 -5.84 9.22 -33.23
C LYS A 418 -5.50 9.47 -31.76
N LYS A 419 -5.37 10.73 -31.33
CA LYS A 419 -5.18 11.09 -29.91
C LYS A 419 -6.36 10.63 -29.05
N LYS A 420 -7.61 10.86 -29.48
CA LYS A 420 -8.83 10.38 -28.78
C LYS A 420 -8.87 8.85 -28.68
N LYS A 421 -8.49 8.14 -29.74
CA LYS A 421 -8.38 6.67 -29.74
C LYS A 421 -7.27 6.16 -28.81
N GLY A 422 -6.13 6.84 -28.78
CA GLY A 422 -5.03 6.52 -27.88
C GLY A 422 -5.41 6.65 -26.41
N LEU A 423 -6.06 7.76 -26.02
CA LEU A 423 -6.53 7.94 -24.63
C LEU A 423 -7.54 6.86 -24.21
N LYS A 424 -8.41 6.38 -25.12
CA LYS A 424 -9.30 5.26 -24.82
C LYS A 424 -8.55 3.97 -24.46
N ASN A 425 -7.38 3.71 -25.05
CA ASN A 425 -6.61 2.48 -24.80
C ASN A 425 -6.04 2.39 -23.36
N ILE A 426 -5.94 3.52 -22.66
CA ILE A 426 -5.48 3.60 -21.27
C ILE A 426 -6.64 3.89 -20.30
N GLY A 427 -7.89 3.82 -20.75
CA GLY A 427 -9.05 4.12 -19.89
C GLY A 427 -9.32 5.62 -19.72
N GLY A 428 -8.95 6.46 -20.68
CA GLY A 428 -9.31 7.87 -20.70
C GLY A 428 -8.13 8.83 -20.49
N LYS A 429 -8.44 10.09 -20.19
CA LYS A 429 -7.43 11.14 -19.97
C LYS A 429 -6.53 10.81 -18.77
N TRP A 430 -7.12 10.24 -17.71
CA TRP A 430 -6.48 10.02 -16.42
C TRP A 430 -5.91 8.63 -16.22
N ALA A 431 -5.92 7.79 -17.27
CA ALA A 431 -5.43 6.42 -17.23
C ALA A 431 -6.21 5.47 -16.28
N GLU A 432 -7.54 5.62 -16.17
CA GLU A 432 -8.41 4.89 -15.23
C GLU A 432 -8.49 3.36 -15.47
N ARG A 433 -7.86 2.86 -16.55
CA ARG A 433 -7.66 1.43 -16.77
C ARG A 433 -6.68 0.81 -15.77
N TYR A 434 -5.75 1.60 -15.23
CA TYR A 434 -4.66 1.11 -14.41
C TYR A 434 -4.84 1.50 -12.95
N GLN A 435 -4.24 0.72 -12.07
CA GLN A 435 -4.02 1.02 -10.67
C GLN A 435 -2.55 0.81 -10.33
N ILE A 436 -2.09 1.47 -9.27
CA ILE A 436 -0.71 1.37 -8.80
C ILE A 436 -0.72 0.80 -7.38
N SER A 437 0.11 -0.22 -7.17
CA SER A 437 0.56 -0.61 -5.83
C SER A 437 2.04 -0.29 -5.71
N VAL A 438 2.41 0.43 -4.66
CA VAL A 438 3.79 0.82 -4.39
C VAL A 438 4.36 -0.12 -3.34
N ILE A 439 5.57 -0.62 -3.60
CA ILE A 439 6.30 -1.50 -2.69
C ILE A 439 7.48 -0.71 -2.13
N GLY A 440 7.52 -0.60 -0.81
CA GLY A 440 8.59 0.08 -0.09
C GLY A 440 9.81 -0.82 0.10
N PRO A 441 11.03 -0.29 -0.02
CA PRO A 441 12.23 -0.96 0.50
C PRO A 441 12.16 -1.02 2.04
N SER A 442 13.07 -1.79 2.64
CA SER A 442 12.95 -2.25 4.03
C SER A 442 14.05 -1.75 4.96
N VAL A 443 13.81 -1.90 6.27
CA VAL A 443 14.83 -1.63 7.30
C VAL A 443 15.83 -2.78 7.45
N ILE A 444 15.41 -4.03 7.22
CA ILE A 444 16.32 -5.20 7.23
C ILE A 444 17.52 -4.97 6.28
N PRO A 445 18.76 -5.29 6.72
CA PRO A 445 19.97 -5.00 5.96
C PRO A 445 20.21 -5.95 4.77
N ASN A 446 19.16 -6.43 4.09
CA ASN A 446 19.31 -7.11 2.80
C ASN A 446 19.94 -6.15 1.76
N TYR A 447 19.61 -4.87 1.87
CA TYR A 447 20.27 -3.74 1.22
C TYR A 447 20.48 -2.64 2.28
N PHE A 448 20.71 -1.39 1.88
CA PHE A 448 20.75 -0.33 2.88
C PHE A 448 19.36 -0.11 3.53
N PRO A 449 19.28 -0.02 4.87
CA PRO A 449 18.04 0.25 5.59
C PRO A 449 17.38 1.51 5.06
N THR A 450 16.10 1.41 4.70
CA THR A 450 15.39 2.46 3.95
C THR A 450 13.99 2.71 4.50
N MET A 451 13.52 3.95 4.38
CA MET A 451 12.14 4.35 4.66
C MET A 451 11.69 5.47 3.71
N ARG A 452 10.37 5.72 3.64
CA ARG A 452 9.82 6.78 2.79
C ARG A 452 8.94 7.75 3.56
N VAL A 453 9.11 9.04 3.24
CA VAL A 453 8.14 10.06 3.64
C VAL A 453 7.40 10.54 2.41
N TYR A 454 6.09 10.27 2.38
CA TYR A 454 5.19 10.73 1.34
C TYR A 454 4.65 12.11 1.67
N GLU A 455 4.37 12.88 0.62
CA GLU A 455 3.69 14.16 0.68
C GLU A 455 2.37 14.10 -0.07
N TYR A 456 1.32 14.70 0.50
CA TYR A 456 -0.01 14.73 -0.07
C TYR A 456 -0.63 16.13 0.02
N ASN A 457 -1.50 16.42 -0.94
CA ASN A 457 -2.11 17.73 -1.07
C ASN A 457 -3.14 18.00 0.05
N ILE A 458 -2.87 18.95 0.92
CA ILE A 458 -3.76 19.37 2.01
C ILE A 458 -4.63 20.59 1.67
N THR A 459 -4.69 21.01 0.40
CA THR A 459 -5.48 22.18 -0.03
C THR A 459 -6.93 22.06 0.43
N GLY A 460 -7.39 23.04 1.22
CA GLY A 460 -8.75 23.11 1.75
C GLY A 460 -9.01 22.28 3.02
N ILE A 461 -7.99 21.64 3.59
CA ILE A 461 -8.05 20.91 4.87
C ILE A 461 -6.88 21.29 5.80
N GLU A 462 -6.19 22.40 5.57
CA GLU A 462 -4.98 22.81 6.31
C GLU A 462 -5.24 23.02 7.81
N ASP A 463 -6.45 23.45 8.15
CA ASP A 463 -6.90 23.66 9.53
C ASP A 463 -7.61 22.44 10.13
N ASN A 464 -7.66 21.29 9.43
CA ASN A 464 -8.15 20.06 10.02
C ASN A 464 -7.23 19.63 11.18
N PRO A 465 -7.79 19.11 12.29
CA PRO A 465 -6.97 18.61 13.39
C PRO A 465 -6.18 17.36 12.97
N VAL A 466 -4.91 17.26 13.39
CA VAL A 466 -3.96 16.15 13.11
C VAL A 466 -4.31 14.87 13.88
N TRP A 467 -5.59 14.52 13.99
CA TRP A 467 -6.08 13.49 14.91
C TRP A 467 -5.87 13.92 16.38
N LYS A 468 -6.94 13.89 17.17
CA LYS A 468 -6.85 13.87 18.63
C LYS A 468 -7.22 12.45 19.02
N ASP A 469 -6.61 11.89 20.04
CA ASP A 469 -7.08 10.63 20.61
C ASP A 469 -8.54 10.81 21.07
N VAL A 470 -9.49 10.57 20.15
CA VAL A 470 -10.94 10.62 20.41
C VAL A 470 -11.32 9.46 21.33
N HIS A 471 -10.44 8.47 21.48
CA HIS A 471 -10.67 7.29 22.28
C HIS A 471 -10.19 7.43 23.71
N GLY A 472 -9.52 8.54 24.07
CA GLY A 472 -9.12 8.80 25.45
C GLY A 472 -8.56 7.52 26.06
N THR A 473 -7.57 6.93 25.41
CA THR A 473 -6.85 5.80 26.01
C THR A 473 -6.12 6.37 27.20
N ALA A 474 -6.79 6.39 28.36
CA ALA A 474 -6.15 6.47 29.65
C ALA A 474 -5.00 5.49 29.55
N SER A 475 -3.76 6.02 29.60
CA SER A 475 -2.49 5.34 29.33
C SER A 475 -2.69 3.84 29.33
N THR A 476 -2.50 3.18 28.19
CA THR A 476 -2.71 1.73 28.05
C THR A 476 -1.90 0.95 29.07
N ILE A 477 -0.93 1.55 29.76
CA ILE A 477 -0.28 0.99 30.96
C ILE A 477 -1.22 0.97 32.17
N GLN A 478 -1.91 2.06 32.48
CA GLN A 478 -2.90 2.14 33.56
C GLN A 478 -4.21 1.43 33.19
N GLY A 479 -4.62 1.47 31.92
CA GLY A 479 -5.69 0.67 31.35
C GLY A 479 -5.38 -0.83 31.39
N ALA A 480 -4.20 -1.27 30.96
CA ALA A 480 -3.75 -2.66 31.07
C ALA A 480 -3.43 -3.08 32.50
N GLN A 481 -3.05 -2.16 33.41
CA GLN A 481 -2.90 -2.44 34.84
C GLN A 481 -4.25 -2.54 35.54
N LEU A 482 -5.24 -1.72 35.19
CA LEU A 482 -6.62 -1.83 35.64
C LEU A 482 -7.28 -3.08 35.07
N GLN A 483 -6.99 -3.42 33.81
CA GLN A 483 -7.41 -4.66 33.19
C GLN A 483 -6.73 -5.86 33.83
N ARG A 484 -5.42 -5.81 34.14
CA ARG A 484 -4.73 -6.83 34.98
C ARG A 484 -5.27 -6.94 36.40
N ALA A 485 -5.65 -5.81 37.02
CA ALA A 485 -6.27 -5.79 38.35
C ALA A 485 -7.72 -6.33 38.31
N HIS A 486 -8.43 -6.13 37.20
CA HIS A 486 -9.75 -6.70 36.92
C HIS A 486 -9.66 -8.17 36.51
N GLU A 487 -8.58 -8.59 35.84
CA GLU A 487 -8.22 -9.97 35.47
C GLU A 487 -7.89 -10.82 36.69
N ALA A 488 -7.28 -10.23 37.74
CA ALA A 488 -7.14 -10.87 39.05
C ALA A 488 -8.50 -11.15 39.75
N GLY A 489 -9.59 -10.55 39.26
CA GLY A 489 -10.97 -10.76 39.73
C GLY A 489 -11.89 -11.50 38.76
N LEU A 490 -11.39 -11.94 37.59
CA LEU A 490 -12.21 -12.70 36.63
C LEU A 490 -12.43 -14.13 37.13
N SER A 491 -13.65 -14.63 36.95
CA SER A 491 -13.98 -16.00 37.32
C SER A 491 -13.08 -16.98 36.53
N PRO A 492 -12.66 -18.11 37.14
CA PRO A 492 -11.90 -19.15 36.44
C PRO A 492 -12.55 -19.68 35.15
N GLN A 493 -13.82 -19.35 34.90
CA GLN A 493 -14.52 -19.72 33.67
C GLN A 493 -14.15 -18.80 32.49
N GLU A 494 -13.87 -17.51 32.71
CA GLU A 494 -13.57 -16.55 31.63
C GLU A 494 -12.14 -16.69 31.12
N LEU A 495 -11.17 -16.91 32.02
CA LEU A 495 -9.80 -17.29 31.65
C LEU A 495 -9.77 -18.63 30.91
N LYS A 496 -10.63 -19.57 31.32
CA LYS A 496 -10.77 -20.88 30.67
C LYS A 496 -11.46 -20.77 29.32
N ARG A 497 -12.33 -19.77 29.13
CA ARG A 497 -13.01 -19.45 27.86
C ARG A 497 -12.06 -18.82 26.85
N ARG A 498 -11.18 -17.91 27.29
CA ARG A 498 -10.09 -17.35 26.45
C ARG A 498 -8.95 -18.33 26.19
N SER A 499 -8.72 -19.28 27.11
CA SER A 499 -7.76 -20.38 26.95
C SER A 499 -8.33 -21.55 26.12
N SER A 500 -9.65 -21.67 26.01
CA SER A 500 -10.29 -22.60 25.09
C SER A 500 -10.42 -21.92 23.72
N ASN A 501 -10.26 -22.67 22.63
CA ASN A 501 -10.50 -22.23 21.25
C ASN A 501 -12.00 -21.92 20.98
N GLU A 502 -12.73 -21.34 21.95
CA GLU A 502 -14.09 -20.87 21.71
C GLU A 502 -14.04 -19.44 21.16
N PRO A 503 -14.67 -19.19 20.00
CA PRO A 503 -14.58 -17.91 19.33
C PRO A 503 -15.25 -16.80 20.13
N VAL A 504 -14.63 -15.61 20.15
CA VAL A 504 -15.19 -14.38 20.74
C VAL A 504 -16.47 -13.94 20.01
N MET A 505 -16.61 -14.35 18.75
CA MET A 505 -17.77 -14.12 17.90
C MET A 505 -18.02 -15.36 17.03
N THR A 506 -19.22 -15.90 17.08
CA THR A 506 -19.67 -16.99 16.20
C THR A 506 -19.92 -16.48 14.78
N GLU A 507 -19.85 -17.36 13.79
CA GLU A 507 -20.20 -17.02 12.39
C GLU A 507 -21.57 -16.34 12.29
N ALA A 508 -22.54 -16.76 13.09
CA ALA A 508 -23.87 -16.15 13.17
C ALA A 508 -23.86 -14.72 13.72
N GLU A 509 -22.95 -14.37 14.63
CA GLU A 509 -22.82 -13.01 15.16
C GLU A 509 -22.14 -12.09 14.14
N PHE A 510 -21.19 -12.60 13.37
CA PHE A 510 -20.62 -11.88 12.22
C PHE A 510 -21.70 -11.63 11.16
N GLU A 511 -22.49 -12.65 10.80
CA GLU A 511 -23.63 -12.52 9.89
C GLU A 511 -24.64 -11.47 10.38
N ALA A 512 -24.95 -11.44 11.67
CA ALA A 512 -25.86 -10.47 12.26
C ALA A 512 -25.31 -9.03 12.28
N GLN A 513 -23.99 -8.86 12.30
CA GLN A 513 -23.35 -7.55 12.25
C GLN A 513 -23.30 -6.96 10.82
N PHE A 514 -23.43 -7.82 9.82
CA PHE A 514 -23.47 -7.44 8.40
C PHE A 514 -24.70 -8.07 7.69
N PRO A 515 -25.94 -7.75 8.10
CA PRO A 515 -27.14 -8.39 7.58
C PRO A 515 -27.31 -8.19 6.07
N ASP A 516 -26.86 -7.05 5.54
CA ASP A 516 -26.89 -6.72 4.10
C ASP A 516 -26.03 -7.66 3.23
N ILE A 517 -25.10 -8.42 3.81
CA ILE A 517 -24.26 -9.42 3.12
C ILE A 517 -25.02 -10.75 2.94
N PHE A 518 -25.99 -11.04 3.82
CA PHE A 518 -26.64 -12.36 3.94
C PHE A 518 -28.16 -12.33 3.74
N GLU A 519 -28.80 -11.15 3.72
CA GLU A 519 -30.21 -11.02 3.35
C GLU A 519 -30.39 -11.09 1.83
N VAL A 520 -31.22 -12.05 1.40
CA VAL A 520 -31.66 -12.23 0.02
C VAL A 520 -32.88 -11.35 -0.20
N ASP A 521 -32.80 -10.41 -1.14
CA ASP A 521 -33.91 -9.50 -1.49
C ASP A 521 -35.05 -10.28 -2.19
N ASP A 522 -35.94 -10.89 -1.41
CA ASP A 522 -37.11 -11.66 -1.86
C ASP A 522 -38.30 -10.74 -2.24
N ALA A 523 -38.04 -9.66 -2.97
CA ALA A 523 -39.06 -8.65 -3.30
C ALA A 523 -39.16 -8.30 -4.79
N ALA A 524 -39.17 -9.29 -5.68
CA ALA A 524 -39.73 -9.10 -7.02
C ALA A 524 -40.32 -10.39 -7.60
N HIS A 525 -41.57 -10.31 -8.04
CA HIS A 525 -42.40 -11.35 -8.68
C HIS A 525 -42.97 -12.40 -7.69
N ASP A 526 -44.28 -12.54 -7.46
CA ASP A 526 -45.36 -12.57 -8.43
C ASP A 526 -46.70 -12.78 -7.70
N ALA A 527 -47.72 -12.06 -8.14
CA ALA A 527 -49.10 -12.21 -7.70
C ALA A 527 -49.82 -13.18 -8.65
N GLY A 528 -50.02 -14.44 -8.26
CA GLY A 528 -50.74 -15.37 -9.14
C GLY A 528 -51.03 -16.76 -8.57
N LYS A 529 -52.22 -16.94 -7.99
CA LYS A 529 -52.71 -18.19 -7.39
C LYS A 529 -53.03 -19.31 -8.41
N LYS A 530 -52.51 -20.51 -8.10
CA LYS A 530 -53.17 -21.85 -8.07
C LYS A 530 -53.48 -22.62 -9.39
N LYS A 531 -52.88 -23.82 -9.58
CA LYS A 531 -53.41 -25.15 -9.14
C LYS A 531 -52.51 -26.37 -9.50
N LYS A 532 -52.07 -27.07 -8.44
CA LYS A 532 -51.76 -28.51 -8.21
C LYS A 532 -51.69 -29.53 -9.39
N LYS A 533 -50.56 -30.27 -9.44
CA LYS A 533 -50.52 -31.76 -9.42
C LYS A 533 -49.18 -32.30 -8.87
N LYS A 534 -49.22 -33.55 -8.39
CA LYS A 534 -48.45 -34.14 -7.27
C LYS A 534 -47.04 -34.68 -7.59
N LYS A 535 -46.12 -34.42 -6.64
CA LYS A 535 -44.91 -35.14 -6.15
C LYS A 535 -44.41 -36.41 -6.87
N LYS A 536 -43.13 -36.37 -7.27
CA LYS A 536 -42.09 -37.40 -6.98
C LYS A 536 -40.77 -36.69 -6.62
N GLY A 537 -40.04 -37.25 -5.67
CA GLY A 537 -39.02 -36.58 -4.85
C GLY A 537 -37.90 -35.88 -5.63
N LYS A 538 -37.68 -34.60 -5.33
CA LYS A 538 -36.42 -33.90 -5.59
C LYS A 538 -35.74 -33.66 -4.25
N LYS A 539 -34.48 -34.08 -4.15
CA LYS A 539 -33.52 -33.62 -3.13
C LYS A 539 -33.68 -32.10 -3.00
N ARG A 540 -33.72 -31.58 -1.77
CA ARG A 540 -33.58 -30.14 -1.52
C ARG A 540 -32.27 -29.73 -2.19
N LYS A 541 -32.33 -29.00 -3.31
CA LYS A 541 -31.17 -28.24 -3.77
C LYS A 541 -30.95 -27.21 -2.67
N GLY A 542 -29.84 -27.33 -1.93
CA GLY A 542 -29.37 -26.23 -1.11
C GLY A 542 -29.28 -25.01 -2.01
N HIS A 543 -29.79 -23.88 -1.54
CA HIS A 543 -29.52 -22.60 -2.17
C HIS A 543 -27.99 -22.44 -2.12
N GLY A 544 -27.35 -22.31 -3.29
CA GLY A 544 -25.92 -22.03 -3.37
C GLY A 544 -25.61 -20.68 -2.70
N PRO A 545 -24.34 -20.40 -2.38
CA PRO A 545 -23.95 -19.13 -1.79
C PRO A 545 -24.41 -17.94 -2.65
N PRO A 546 -24.67 -16.76 -2.05
CA PRO A 546 -25.11 -15.58 -2.78
C PRO A 546 -24.15 -15.24 -3.93
N SER A 547 -24.69 -14.77 -5.05
CA SER A 547 -23.89 -14.20 -6.13
C SER A 547 -23.14 -12.96 -5.59
N LEU A 548 -21.85 -12.83 -5.92
CA LEU A 548 -21.04 -11.67 -5.57
C LEU A 548 -21.75 -10.38 -5.95
N ILE A 549 -21.91 -9.45 -5.00
CA ILE A 549 -22.49 -8.14 -5.24
C ILE A 549 -21.39 -7.24 -5.76
N SER A 550 -21.34 -7.03 -7.08
CA SER A 550 -20.48 -6.00 -7.67
C SER A 550 -21.11 -4.63 -7.41
N PRO A 551 -20.45 -3.73 -6.65
CA PRO A 551 -20.97 -2.39 -6.40
C PRO A 551 -20.91 -1.59 -7.70
N PRO A 552 -21.82 -0.62 -7.88
CA PRO A 552 -21.72 0.29 -9.00
C PRO A 552 -20.42 1.09 -8.90
N GLY A 553 -19.81 1.32 -10.06
CA GLY A 553 -18.69 2.23 -10.18
C GLY A 553 -19.11 3.68 -9.97
N PRO A 554 -18.16 4.62 -9.98
CA PRO A 554 -18.52 6.04 -9.97
C PRO A 554 -19.31 6.40 -11.23
N ASP A 555 -20.17 7.41 -11.12
CA ASP A 555 -20.97 7.92 -12.24
C ASP A 555 -20.06 8.21 -13.45
N ALA A 556 -20.53 7.89 -14.65
CA ALA A 556 -19.74 8.03 -15.88
C ALA A 556 -19.25 9.47 -16.13
N ASP A 557 -19.99 10.47 -15.63
CA ASP A 557 -19.68 11.90 -15.76
C ASP A 557 -18.89 12.46 -14.56
N SER A 558 -18.68 11.65 -13.51
CA SER A 558 -17.92 12.08 -12.34
C SER A 558 -16.42 12.11 -12.64
N SER A 559 -15.72 13.05 -11.99
CA SER A 559 -14.26 13.10 -12.07
C SER A 559 -13.64 11.95 -11.27
N PRO A 560 -12.50 11.40 -11.72
CA PRO A 560 -11.87 10.30 -10.98
C PRO A 560 -11.25 10.79 -9.67
N GLY A 561 -10.91 9.84 -8.80
CA GLY A 561 -10.41 10.12 -7.46
C GLY A 561 -8.99 10.67 -7.41
N PRO A 562 -8.48 10.95 -6.19
CA PRO A 562 -7.20 11.63 -5.99
C PRO A 562 -5.97 10.87 -6.50
N ALA A 563 -6.06 9.55 -6.70
CA ALA A 563 -5.01 8.77 -7.35
C ALA A 563 -4.78 9.16 -8.82
N TYR A 564 -5.83 9.62 -9.50
CA TYR A 564 -5.86 9.78 -10.96
C TYR A 564 -5.77 11.24 -11.39
N MET A 565 -6.47 12.11 -10.67
CA MET A 565 -6.53 13.54 -10.95
C MET A 565 -6.04 14.32 -9.73
N PRO A 566 -5.07 15.25 -9.90
CA PRO A 566 -4.57 16.08 -8.79
C PRO A 566 -5.70 16.87 -8.13
N GLN A 567 -5.91 16.62 -6.84
CA GLN A 567 -6.89 17.28 -5.98
C GLN A 567 -6.47 17.11 -4.51
N THR A 568 -7.30 17.55 -3.55
CA THR A 568 -7.04 17.31 -2.12
C THR A 568 -6.85 15.81 -1.85
N LEU A 569 -5.87 15.47 -1.03
CA LEU A 569 -5.38 14.13 -0.69
C LEU A 569 -4.60 13.41 -1.80
N SER A 570 -4.45 13.97 -3.00
CA SER A 570 -3.55 13.40 -4.02
C SER A 570 -2.12 13.38 -3.51
N TRP A 571 -1.40 12.28 -3.75
CA TRP A 571 0.03 12.20 -3.47
C TRP A 571 0.81 13.05 -4.47
N VAL A 572 1.70 13.88 -3.93
CA VAL A 572 2.48 14.85 -4.70
C VAL A 572 3.89 14.33 -4.93
N ALA A 573 4.51 13.79 -3.89
CA ALA A 573 5.88 13.33 -3.92
C ALA A 573 6.16 12.33 -2.81
N PHE A 574 7.31 11.66 -2.88
CA PHE A 574 7.95 11.09 -1.71
C PHE A 574 9.45 11.36 -1.73
N THR A 575 10.02 11.36 -0.53
CA THR A 575 11.46 11.36 -0.28
C THR A 575 11.85 9.99 0.26
N GLN A 576 12.80 9.33 -0.40
CA GLN A 576 13.37 8.06 0.08
C GLN A 576 14.62 8.36 0.91
N TYR A 577 14.64 7.85 2.14
CA TYR A 577 15.76 7.97 3.05
C TYR A 577 16.44 6.62 3.21
N TYR A 578 17.76 6.58 3.15
CA TYR A 578 18.55 5.37 3.34
C TYR A 578 19.68 5.61 4.35
N ALA A 579 20.19 4.53 4.94
CA ALA A 579 21.35 4.59 5.81
C ALA A 579 22.48 3.71 5.26
N ASN A 580 23.59 4.34 4.89
CA ASN A 580 24.76 3.65 4.36
C ASN A 580 25.49 2.88 5.48
N LEU A 581 25.12 1.60 5.66
CA LEU A 581 25.68 0.73 6.70
C LEU A 581 27.19 0.53 6.53
N THR A 582 27.71 0.45 5.31
CA THR A 582 29.14 0.35 5.06
C THR A 582 29.88 1.50 5.74
N ARG A 583 29.43 2.74 5.55
CA ARG A 583 30.03 3.92 6.19
C ARG A 583 29.80 3.93 7.70
N ILE A 584 28.58 3.65 8.15
CA ILE A 584 28.20 3.72 9.57
C ILE A 584 28.97 2.68 10.40
N ASN A 585 29.08 1.45 9.91
CA ASN A 585 29.84 0.38 10.55
C ASN A 585 31.34 0.72 10.60
N ASN A 586 31.92 1.21 9.50
CA ASN A 586 33.31 1.67 9.48
C ASN A 586 33.56 2.79 10.51
N GLU A 587 32.66 3.76 10.63
CA GLU A 587 32.78 4.82 11.64
C GLU A 587 32.67 4.30 13.08
N ALA A 588 31.81 3.29 13.31
CA ALA A 588 31.65 2.67 14.62
C ALA A 588 32.93 1.94 15.07
N GLU A 589 33.58 1.20 14.16
CA GLU A 589 34.82 0.47 14.45
C GLU A 589 36.00 1.39 14.81
N HIS A 590 36.05 2.60 14.24
CA HIS A 590 37.13 3.56 14.46
C HIS A 590 36.85 4.54 15.61
N SER A 591 35.70 4.41 16.30
CA SER A 591 35.35 5.25 17.43
C SER A 591 35.93 4.70 18.74
N ASP A 592 37.23 4.94 18.96
CA ASP A 592 37.92 4.61 20.21
C ASP A 592 37.39 5.48 21.39
N GLY A 593 36.36 5.00 22.08
CA GLY A 593 36.19 5.14 23.54
C GLY A 593 35.94 6.52 24.19
N GLU A 594 36.04 7.66 23.52
CA GLU A 594 35.89 8.99 24.18
C GLU A 594 34.63 9.79 23.82
N HIS A 595 33.95 9.42 22.73
CA HIS A 595 32.63 9.95 22.36
C HIS A 595 31.73 8.76 22.03
N GLY A 596 30.61 8.62 22.73
CA GLY A 596 29.69 7.49 22.57
C GLY A 596 29.32 7.24 21.11
N VAL A 597 28.92 5.99 20.82
CA VAL A 597 28.49 5.51 19.50
C VAL A 597 27.71 6.60 18.76
N LYS A 598 28.26 7.06 17.62
CA LYS A 598 27.58 8.05 16.78
C LYS A 598 26.18 7.54 16.42
N GLN A 599 25.18 8.39 16.61
CA GLN A 599 23.81 8.07 16.21
C GLN A 599 23.75 7.83 14.70
N MET A 600 23.09 6.75 14.31
CA MET A 600 22.76 6.41 12.93
C MET A 600 22.13 7.61 12.23
N GLN A 601 22.62 7.91 11.02
CA GLN A 601 22.11 8.99 10.20
C GLN A 601 21.50 8.41 8.93
N PHE A 602 20.28 8.84 8.62
CA PHE A 602 19.66 8.59 7.33
C PHE A 602 19.90 9.80 6.42
N GLU A 603 20.19 9.51 5.16
CA GLU A 603 20.41 10.49 4.09
C GLU A 603 19.29 10.37 3.05
N VAL A 604 19.03 11.44 2.32
CA VAL A 604 18.10 11.39 1.19
C VAL A 604 18.79 10.65 0.05
N GLU A 605 18.21 9.54 -0.38
CA GLU A 605 18.63 8.83 -1.60
C GLU A 605 18.14 9.58 -2.83
N TYR A 606 16.83 9.84 -2.89
CA TYR A 606 16.22 10.69 -3.91
C TYR A 606 14.89 11.27 -3.44
N ASP A 607 14.50 12.38 -4.09
CA ASP A 607 13.20 13.02 -3.92
C ASP A 607 12.53 13.13 -5.29
N THR A 608 11.33 12.57 -5.42
CA THR A 608 10.62 12.53 -6.71
C THR A 608 10.30 13.89 -7.34
N ARG A 609 10.34 15.01 -6.58
CA ARG A 609 10.06 16.37 -7.10
C ARG A 609 11.19 16.92 -7.95
N ASP A 610 12.42 16.75 -7.45
CA ASP A 610 13.64 17.34 -8.02
C ASP A 610 14.51 16.26 -8.67
N ASP A 611 13.95 15.07 -8.89
CA ASP A 611 14.65 13.94 -9.47
C ASP A 611 14.92 14.13 -10.97
N GLU A 612 16.20 14.10 -11.33
CA GLU A 612 16.65 14.28 -12.72
C GLU A 612 16.29 13.09 -13.63
N TRP A 613 16.01 11.92 -13.05
CA TRP A 613 15.78 10.69 -13.81
C TRP A 613 14.29 10.43 -14.09
N TYR A 614 13.46 10.37 -13.05
CA TYR A 614 12.03 10.09 -13.17
C TYR A 614 11.23 11.33 -13.54
N GLN A 615 11.65 12.52 -13.09
CA GLN A 615 11.03 13.82 -13.39
C GLN A 615 9.50 13.81 -13.20
N LEU A 616 9.05 13.22 -12.09
CA LEU A 616 7.62 13.07 -11.78
C LEU A 616 7.04 14.41 -11.34
N ARG A 617 5.96 14.84 -11.98
CA ARG A 617 5.25 16.08 -11.60
C ARG A 617 4.40 15.91 -10.35
N ASP A 618 3.83 14.72 -10.22
CA ASP A 618 3.04 14.24 -9.10
C ASP A 618 3.09 12.70 -9.10
N LEU A 619 2.46 12.07 -8.11
CA LEU A 619 2.39 10.61 -7.99
C LEU A 619 1.06 10.06 -8.52
N THR A 620 0.40 10.75 -9.45
CA THR A 620 -0.82 10.22 -10.06
C THR A 620 -0.54 8.99 -10.91
N VAL A 621 -1.56 8.12 -11.05
CA VAL A 621 -1.52 6.94 -11.92
C VAL A 621 -1.03 7.31 -13.33
N ARG A 622 -1.41 8.48 -13.84
CA ARG A 622 -1.00 8.94 -15.17
C ARG A 622 0.50 9.20 -15.28
N GLU A 623 1.12 9.82 -14.29
CA GLU A 623 2.57 10.08 -14.32
C GLU A 623 3.37 8.81 -14.10
N LEU A 624 2.95 7.95 -13.16
CA LEU A 624 3.60 6.65 -12.94
C LEU A 624 3.48 5.70 -14.14
N LEU A 625 2.35 5.74 -14.86
CA LEU A 625 2.18 4.99 -16.11
C LEU A 625 3.13 5.47 -17.23
N LYS A 626 3.43 6.77 -17.29
CA LYS A 626 4.42 7.31 -18.23
C LYS A 626 5.82 6.84 -17.90
N LEU A 627 6.17 6.84 -16.61
CA LEU A 627 7.46 6.34 -16.12
C LEU A 627 7.61 4.85 -16.47
N ALA A 628 6.62 4.03 -16.15
CA ALA A 628 6.58 2.61 -16.50
C ALA A 628 6.78 2.39 -18.01
N HIS A 629 6.01 3.09 -18.86
CA HIS A 629 6.18 3.01 -20.31
C HIS A 629 7.60 3.40 -20.77
N SER A 630 8.23 4.38 -20.13
CA SER A 630 9.59 4.83 -20.46
C SER A 630 10.66 3.83 -20.02
N LEU A 631 10.45 3.15 -18.89
CA LEU A 631 11.30 2.06 -18.39
C LEU A 631 11.20 0.82 -19.28
N GLY A 632 10.00 0.49 -19.75
CA GLY A 632 9.73 -0.64 -20.65
C GLY A 632 10.13 -0.40 -22.11
N ALA A 633 10.45 0.84 -22.51
CA ALA A 633 10.85 1.14 -23.88
C ALA A 633 12.32 0.76 -24.16
N ASP A 634 12.58 0.06 -25.26
CA ASP A 634 13.95 -0.18 -25.73
C ASP A 634 14.60 1.13 -26.20
N ALA A 635 15.92 1.24 -26.02
CA ALA A 635 16.71 2.42 -26.40
C ALA A 635 16.61 2.82 -27.90
N GLY A 636 16.05 1.95 -28.75
CA GLY A 636 15.74 2.21 -30.16
C GLY A 636 14.45 3.00 -30.42
N GLY A 637 13.57 3.17 -29.42
CA GLY A 637 12.30 3.89 -29.54
C GLY A 637 12.42 5.43 -29.49
N ARG A 638 13.62 5.96 -29.21
CA ARG A 638 13.86 7.40 -29.03
C ARG A 638 13.55 8.27 -30.26
N GLU A 639 13.49 7.72 -31.47
CA GLU A 639 13.15 8.50 -32.67
C GLU A 639 11.69 9.02 -32.69
N ALA A 640 10.79 8.48 -31.87
CA ALA A 640 9.42 8.98 -31.76
C ALA A 640 9.18 9.98 -30.61
N VAL A 641 10.11 10.08 -29.66
CA VAL A 641 9.95 10.87 -28.43
C VAL A 641 10.91 12.07 -28.37
N ALA A 642 12.02 12.03 -29.11
CA ALA A 642 13.04 13.10 -29.13
C ALA A 642 12.70 14.32 -30.03
N ALA A 643 11.44 14.50 -30.44
CA ALA A 643 11.06 15.67 -31.25
C ALA A 643 10.85 16.94 -30.40
N GLU A 644 10.79 16.81 -29.08
CA GLU A 644 10.91 17.88 -28.09
C GLU A 644 11.76 17.31 -26.94
N TYR A 645 12.41 18.14 -26.13
CA TYR A 645 13.34 17.78 -25.04
C TYR A 645 14.82 17.63 -25.47
N ASP A 646 15.45 18.80 -25.56
CA ASP A 646 16.89 19.02 -25.69
C ASP A 646 17.54 18.79 -24.32
N VAL A 647 18.21 17.65 -24.13
CA VAL A 647 19.07 17.39 -22.97
C VAL A 647 20.47 17.84 -23.38
N ASN A 648 20.81 19.09 -23.07
CA ASN A 648 22.18 19.60 -23.24
C ASN A 648 23.05 19.17 -22.06
N ASP A 649 24.18 18.56 -22.42
CA ASP A 649 25.50 18.52 -21.78
C ASP A 649 25.61 18.69 -20.26
N VAL A 650 25.95 17.58 -19.61
CA VAL A 650 26.80 17.60 -18.41
C VAL A 650 28.03 16.76 -18.73
N ASP A 651 29.04 17.40 -19.33
CA ASP A 651 30.42 16.91 -19.31
C ASP A 651 31.03 17.31 -17.96
N GLY A 652 31.21 16.31 -17.08
CA GLY A 652 32.01 16.42 -15.86
C GLY A 652 33.26 15.56 -16.02
N GLU A 653 34.40 16.22 -16.11
CA GLU A 653 35.73 15.62 -16.19
C GLU A 653 36.01 14.71 -14.98
N ASP A 654 36.58 13.54 -15.22
CA ASP A 654 37.61 13.05 -14.31
C ASP A 654 38.67 12.23 -15.06
N GLY A 655 39.91 12.69 -14.91
CA GLY A 655 41.08 12.18 -15.58
C GLY A 655 41.75 11.08 -14.78
N CYS A 656 42.18 10.03 -15.47
CA CYS A 656 43.28 9.18 -15.00
C CYS A 656 44.16 8.83 -16.21
N ARG A 657 45.37 9.38 -16.18
CA ARG A 657 46.49 9.06 -17.07
C ARG A 657 46.90 7.60 -16.88
N ALA A 658 47.13 6.89 -17.97
CA ALA A 658 48.18 5.89 -18.05
C ALA A 658 48.88 6.09 -19.40
N GLU A 659 50.19 6.19 -19.30
CA GLU A 659 51.17 6.50 -20.35
C GLU A 659 51.23 5.37 -21.38
N ASP A 660 51.62 5.71 -22.62
CA ASP A 660 52.64 4.97 -23.38
C ASP A 660 52.90 5.65 -24.73
N ASP A 661 54.08 6.25 -24.80
CA ASP A 661 55.08 6.26 -25.88
C ASP A 661 54.71 6.62 -27.34
N GLU A 662 55.23 7.79 -27.72
CA GLU A 662 56.12 8.06 -28.85
C GLU A 662 55.92 7.24 -30.15
N ASP A 663 55.45 7.88 -31.23
CA ASP A 663 56.39 8.44 -32.21
C ASP A 663 55.70 9.22 -33.34
N VAL A 664 56.38 10.29 -33.73
CA VAL A 664 56.08 11.25 -34.80
C VAL A 664 56.47 10.62 -36.15
N ASP A 665 55.63 10.68 -37.20
CA ASP A 665 55.87 11.62 -38.32
C ASP A 665 54.90 11.53 -39.52
N THR A 666 54.69 12.73 -40.09
CA THR A 666 54.39 13.15 -41.47
C THR A 666 53.29 12.51 -42.36
N SER A 667 52.35 13.41 -42.70
CA SER A 667 51.96 13.80 -44.07
C SER A 667 50.85 13.03 -44.82
N GLY A 668 49.80 13.78 -45.16
CA GLY A 668 49.54 14.12 -46.57
C GLY A 668 48.91 13.10 -47.51
N LYS A 669 47.61 13.31 -47.76
CA LYS A 669 46.89 13.15 -49.05
C LYS A 669 46.49 11.73 -49.56
N ARG A 670 45.16 11.55 -49.57
CA ARG A 670 44.29 11.14 -50.71
C ARG A 670 44.64 9.84 -51.48
N LYS A 671 43.83 8.78 -51.27
CA LYS A 671 42.77 8.29 -52.21
C LYS A 671 42.30 6.86 -51.88
N LYS A 672 40.96 6.72 -51.91
CA LYS A 672 40.11 5.51 -51.98
C LYS A 672 40.79 4.15 -52.19
N LYS A 673 40.62 3.24 -51.21
CA LYS A 673 40.45 1.80 -51.44
C LYS A 673 39.30 1.27 -50.57
N LYS A 674 38.28 0.69 -51.22
CA LYS A 674 37.24 -0.13 -50.57
C LYS A 674 37.93 -1.28 -49.84
N LYS A 675 37.81 -1.33 -48.51
CA LYS A 675 37.99 -2.55 -47.71
C LYS A 675 36.80 -2.68 -46.76
N LYS A 676 36.15 -3.83 -46.81
CA LYS A 676 35.11 -4.30 -45.90
C LYS A 676 35.51 -3.97 -44.46
N LYS A 677 34.73 -3.14 -43.76
CA LYS A 677 34.76 -3.08 -42.30
C LYS A 677 33.63 -3.95 -41.79
N GLY A 678 34.01 -4.97 -41.02
CA GLY A 678 33.10 -5.86 -40.35
C GLY A 678 32.14 -5.10 -39.46
N ARG A 679 30.99 -5.72 -39.21
CA ARG A 679 30.07 -5.39 -38.13
C ARG A 679 30.88 -5.46 -36.82
N LYS A 680 31.43 -4.33 -36.36
CA LYS A 680 31.70 -4.15 -34.94
C LYS A 680 30.31 -4.00 -34.31
N GLY A 681 29.95 -4.97 -33.48
CA GLY A 681 28.69 -4.98 -32.76
C GLY A 681 28.49 -3.61 -32.11
N LYS A 682 27.33 -3.01 -32.37
CA LYS A 682 26.80 -2.03 -31.42
C LYS A 682 26.63 -2.82 -30.13
N LYS A 683 27.45 -2.55 -29.10
CA LYS A 683 27.00 -2.78 -27.74
C LYS A 683 25.68 -2.01 -27.65
N ASP A 684 24.59 -2.72 -27.43
CA ASP A 684 23.27 -2.13 -27.26
C ASP A 684 23.41 -1.04 -26.19
N LYS A 685 23.01 0.19 -26.51
CA LYS A 685 22.93 1.23 -25.49
C LYS A 685 21.81 0.78 -24.56
N LYS A 686 22.13 0.12 -23.44
CA LYS A 686 21.15 -0.19 -22.40
C LYS A 686 20.41 1.10 -22.01
N ASN A 687 19.13 0.98 -21.70
CA ASN A 687 18.30 2.11 -21.33
C ASN A 687 18.85 2.68 -20.00
N LYS A 688 19.53 3.84 -20.03
CA LYS A 688 20.12 4.45 -18.82
C LYS A 688 19.10 4.63 -17.70
N LEU A 689 17.84 4.95 -18.05
CA LEU A 689 16.74 5.10 -17.10
C LEU A 689 16.39 3.77 -16.40
N TRP A 690 16.51 2.65 -17.11
CA TRP A 690 16.32 1.31 -16.53
C TRP A 690 17.43 0.97 -15.53
N ILE A 691 18.68 1.28 -15.87
CA ILE A 691 19.82 1.05 -14.96
C ILE A 691 19.65 1.86 -13.67
N GLU A 692 19.25 3.14 -13.77
CA GLU A 692 18.97 3.95 -12.60
C GLU A 692 17.78 3.40 -11.78
N PHE A 693 16.74 2.89 -12.45
CA PHE A 693 15.64 2.22 -11.77
C PHE A 693 16.10 0.99 -10.98
N LEU A 694 16.94 0.14 -11.57
CA LEU A 694 17.52 -1.00 -10.86
C LEU A 694 18.41 -0.56 -9.70
N ARG A 695 19.23 0.48 -9.90
CA ARG A 695 20.08 1.04 -8.84
C ARG A 695 19.25 1.43 -7.62
N ARG A 696 18.14 2.14 -7.82
CA ARG A 696 17.22 2.54 -6.74
C ARG A 696 16.45 1.37 -6.17
N ALA A 697 16.05 0.40 -7.00
CA ALA A 697 15.39 -0.82 -6.54
C ALA A 697 16.21 -1.55 -5.48
N PHE A 698 17.54 -1.56 -5.65
CA PHE A 698 18.51 -2.13 -4.73
C PHE A 698 19.21 -1.10 -3.83
N VAL A 699 18.65 0.11 -3.69
CA VAL A 699 19.15 1.15 -2.78
C VAL A 699 20.64 1.46 -2.95
N GLY A 700 21.13 1.41 -4.20
CA GLY A 700 22.52 1.70 -4.55
C GLY A 700 23.57 0.70 -4.06
N THR A 701 23.18 -0.49 -3.59
CA THR A 701 24.15 -1.49 -3.09
C THR A 701 24.78 -2.35 -4.19
N ILE A 702 24.14 -2.43 -5.36
CA ILE A 702 24.63 -3.20 -6.51
C ILE A 702 25.51 -2.32 -7.39
N GLY A 703 26.69 -2.84 -7.77
CA GLY A 703 27.67 -2.10 -8.57
C GLY A 703 27.25 -1.91 -10.02
N ASP A 704 27.75 -0.84 -10.66
CA ASP A 704 27.37 -0.46 -12.03
C ASP A 704 27.63 -1.54 -13.07
N ASP A 705 28.74 -2.28 -12.95
CA ASP A 705 29.08 -3.37 -13.85
C ASP A 705 28.06 -4.52 -13.75
N GLU A 706 27.59 -4.83 -12.54
CA GLU A 706 26.59 -5.87 -12.30
C GLU A 706 25.20 -5.42 -12.79
N LEU A 707 24.82 -4.16 -12.55
CA LEU A 707 23.60 -3.58 -13.11
C LEU A 707 23.63 -3.55 -14.65
N GLU A 708 24.81 -3.41 -15.25
CA GLU A 708 25.01 -3.53 -16.70
C GLU A 708 25.00 -4.98 -17.21
N GLU A 709 24.97 -5.98 -16.33
CA GLU A 709 24.79 -7.39 -16.70
C GLU A 709 23.31 -7.81 -16.58
N LEU A 710 22.59 -7.30 -15.59
CA LEU A 710 21.13 -7.40 -15.44
C LEU A 710 20.37 -6.77 -16.62
#